data_AF-A0A3Q7RWA9-F1
#
_entry.id   AF-A0A3Q7RWA9-F1
#
_cell.length_a   1.000
_cell.length_b   1.000
_cell.length_c   1.000
_cell.angle_alpha   90.00
_cell.angle_beta   90.00
_cell.angle_gamma   90.00
#
_symmetry.space_group_name_H-M   'P 1'
#
loop_
_entity.id
_entity.type
_entity.pdbx_description
1 polymer ?
#
loop_
_entity_poly.entity_id
_entity_poly.type
_entity_poly.pdbx_seq_one_letter_code
_entity_poly.pdbx_strand_id
1 'polypeptide(L)'
;MLSALHRTRHTEPVLLSPSPQGGLPGAGTQSPRAEGDVLDQRDSLRRRGPERAPALWLRETRPRCRAEGGPAARPQGPARLPAAGLAQRGPLSPSPAPTLDIMCSPFRGSRSFLPEDRQELLPPPPTPMAYIPSGGAPAAGVAPVGSQYCVCKVELSVSGQNLLDRDVTSKSDPFCVLFTESDGRWIEYDRTETAVNNLNPAFSKKFVLDYHFEEVQKLKFALFDQDKSSTQLEEHDFLGQFSCSLGTIVSSKKITRPLLLMNDKPAGKGLITVAAQELSDNQVITLSLAGRKLDKKDLFGKSDPFLEFYKPGDDGKWMLVHRTEVIKYTLDPVWKPFTVPLVSLCDGDVEKPIQVMCYDYDNDGGHDFIGEFQTSVSQMCEARDGVPLEFECINPKKQRKKKNYKNSGIIILRSCEINRDYSFLDYILGGCQLMFTVGIDFTASNGNPLDPSSLHYINPMGTNEYLSAIWAVGQIIQDYDSDKMFPALGFGAQLPPDWKVSHEFAINFNPTNPFCSGVDGIAQAYSACLPHIRFYGPTNFSPIVNHVARFAAQATQQQTATQYFILLIITDGVISDMEETRHAVVQASKLPMSIIIVGVGNADFAAMEFLDGDSRTLRSHTGEEAARDIVQFVPFREFRNAAKETLAKAVLAELPQQVVQYFKHKNLPPTHSEPA
;
A
#
# COMPACT_ATOMS: atom_id res chain seq x y z
N MET A 1 -60.84 -11.84 -18.04
CA MET A 1 -61.33 -12.63 -19.19
C MET A 1 -60.12 -13.20 -19.91
N LEU A 2 -60.11 -14.50 -20.26
CA LEU A 2 -59.21 -15.16 -21.25
C LEU A 2 -57.67 -15.05 -21.01
N SER A 3 -56.83 -16.09 -21.14
CA SER A 3 -57.02 -17.53 -21.42
C SER A 3 -55.84 -18.39 -20.95
N ALA A 4 -56.04 -19.71 -20.95
CA ALA A 4 -55.09 -20.82 -20.70
C ALA A 4 -53.69 -20.67 -21.37
N LEU A 5 -52.55 -21.03 -20.74
CA LEU A 5 -52.03 -22.33 -20.22
C LEU A 5 -51.40 -23.26 -21.29
N HIS A 6 -50.08 -23.54 -21.18
CA HIS A 6 -49.51 -24.92 -21.25
C HIS A 6 -48.06 -25.03 -20.74
N ARG A 7 -47.62 -26.26 -20.43
CA ARG A 7 -46.27 -26.67 -19.99
C ARG A 7 -45.87 -27.99 -20.69
N THR A 8 -44.57 -28.23 -20.86
CA THR A 8 -43.97 -29.57 -21.10
C THR A 8 -42.60 -29.69 -20.42
N ARG A 9 -42.02 -30.89 -20.36
CA ARG A 9 -40.77 -31.24 -19.62
C ARG A 9 -39.94 -32.30 -20.39
N HIS A 10 -38.70 -32.53 -19.91
CA HIS A 10 -37.80 -33.68 -20.18
C HIS A 10 -37.12 -33.66 -21.58
N THR A 11 -35.93 -34.24 -21.81
CA THR A 11 -35.07 -35.15 -20.99
C THR A 11 -33.57 -35.01 -21.35
N GLU A 12 -32.65 -35.47 -20.49
CA GLU A 12 -31.22 -35.68 -20.80
C GLU A 12 -30.94 -37.06 -21.43
N PRO A 13 -29.75 -37.28 -22.02
CA PRO A 13 -29.01 -38.51 -21.78
C PRO A 13 -27.48 -38.34 -21.55
N VAL A 14 -26.86 -39.40 -21.03
CA VAL A 14 -25.45 -39.50 -20.58
C VAL A 14 -24.46 -39.85 -21.71
N LEU A 15 -23.19 -39.45 -21.56
CA LEU A 15 -22.06 -39.85 -22.41
C LEU A 15 -21.05 -40.75 -21.67
N LEU A 16 -20.40 -41.69 -22.39
CA LEU A 16 -19.42 -42.65 -21.87
C LEU A 16 -18.13 -42.65 -22.70
N SER A 17 -17.00 -42.92 -22.04
CA SER A 17 -15.66 -43.08 -22.65
C SER A 17 -15.32 -44.55 -22.92
N PRO A 18 -14.32 -44.82 -23.79
CA PRO A 18 -13.30 -45.81 -23.41
C PRO A 18 -11.87 -45.57 -23.94
N SER A 19 -10.94 -46.34 -23.38
CA SER A 19 -9.61 -46.71 -23.94
C SER A 19 -9.34 -48.17 -23.53
N PRO A 20 -8.51 -48.98 -24.24
CA PRO A 20 -7.06 -49.01 -23.97
C PRO A 20 -6.18 -49.44 -25.19
N GLN A 21 -5.01 -50.08 -24.94
CA GLN A 21 -3.83 -50.20 -25.82
C GLN A 21 -3.64 -51.57 -26.52
N GLY A 22 -2.75 -51.64 -27.54
CA GLY A 22 -1.83 -52.79 -27.75
C GLY A 22 -1.51 -53.25 -29.19
N GLY A 23 -0.23 -53.58 -29.48
CA GLY A 23 0.18 -54.52 -30.56
C GLY A 23 1.21 -54.05 -31.62
N LEU A 24 2.18 -54.93 -31.96
CA LEU A 24 3.19 -54.87 -33.06
C LEU A 24 3.16 -56.21 -33.85
N PRO A 25 3.55 -56.33 -35.14
CA PRO A 25 4.92 -56.15 -35.71
C PRO A 25 4.93 -55.35 -37.06
N GLY A 26 6.01 -54.97 -37.77
CA GLY A 26 7.23 -55.68 -38.28
C GLY A 26 7.03 -56.14 -39.76
N ALA A 27 7.94 -56.01 -40.74
CA ALA A 27 9.33 -55.50 -40.77
C ALA A 27 9.82 -55.18 -42.22
N GLY A 28 10.94 -54.43 -42.37
CA GLY A 28 11.67 -54.14 -43.63
C GLY A 28 11.02 -53.05 -44.52
N THR A 29 11.72 -52.25 -45.33
CA THR A 29 13.17 -52.00 -45.62
C THR A 29 13.25 -50.63 -46.37
N GLN A 30 14.37 -49.97 -46.75
CA GLN A 30 15.80 -50.28 -46.92
C GLN A 30 16.67 -48.99 -46.75
N SER A 31 17.88 -48.92 -47.31
CA SER A 31 18.76 -47.72 -47.42
C SER A 31 19.70 -47.89 -48.64
N PRO A 32 20.33 -46.84 -49.22
CA PRO A 32 21.72 -46.51 -48.80
C PRO A 32 22.25 -45.05 -49.03
N ARG A 33 23.09 -44.58 -48.08
CA ARG A 33 24.29 -43.70 -48.26
C ARG A 33 24.08 -42.27 -48.86
N ALA A 34 25.00 -41.30 -48.81
CA ALA A 34 26.44 -41.18 -48.46
C ALA A 34 26.75 -39.70 -48.06
N GLU A 35 27.93 -39.19 -47.67
CA GLU A 35 29.10 -39.61 -46.85
C GLU A 35 30.06 -38.37 -46.74
N GLY A 36 30.82 -38.16 -45.64
CA GLY A 36 31.59 -36.92 -45.35
C GLY A 36 31.32 -36.33 -43.95
N ASP A 37 32.08 -36.53 -42.85
CA ASP A 37 33.54 -36.61 -42.59
C ASP A 37 34.29 -35.25 -42.72
N VAL A 38 35.27 -34.85 -41.86
CA VAL A 38 36.10 -35.62 -40.90
C VAL A 38 36.79 -34.73 -39.81
N LEU A 39 36.92 -35.24 -38.56
CA LEU A 39 37.97 -35.00 -37.48
C LEU A 39 38.40 -33.54 -37.09
N ASP A 40 39.15 -33.20 -36.01
CA ASP A 40 39.77 -33.85 -34.81
C ASP A 40 40.07 -32.77 -33.72
N GLN A 41 40.60 -32.95 -32.48
CA GLN A 41 40.94 -34.09 -31.61
C GLN A 41 40.88 -33.67 -30.09
N ARG A 42 41.10 -34.65 -29.19
CA ARG A 42 41.59 -34.71 -27.77
C ARG A 42 42.22 -33.45 -27.11
N ASP A 43 42.20 -33.28 -25.78
CA ASP A 43 42.67 -34.28 -24.77
C ASP A 43 41.99 -34.27 -23.37
N SER A 44 42.42 -35.16 -22.45
CA SER A 44 41.65 -35.56 -21.26
C SER A 44 42.46 -36.06 -20.04
N LEU A 45 42.04 -35.77 -18.78
CA LEU A 45 42.64 -36.36 -17.56
C LEU A 45 41.73 -36.49 -16.30
N ARG A 46 41.02 -37.63 -16.24
CA ARG A 46 40.51 -38.44 -15.10
C ARG A 46 40.49 -37.96 -13.61
N ARG A 47 39.31 -38.21 -12.98
CA ARG A 47 39.02 -38.65 -11.57
C ARG A 47 39.25 -37.59 -10.45
N ARG A 48 38.40 -37.44 -9.42
CA ARG A 48 37.52 -38.39 -8.70
C ARG A 48 36.17 -37.74 -8.26
N GLY A 49 35.23 -38.57 -7.79
CA GLY A 49 34.20 -38.22 -6.80
C GLY A 49 34.23 -39.22 -5.63
N PRO A 50 33.19 -39.37 -4.78
CA PRO A 50 31.89 -38.69 -4.78
C PRO A 50 31.52 -38.04 -3.41
N GLU A 51 30.39 -37.34 -3.33
CA GLU A 51 29.40 -37.56 -2.25
C GLU A 51 28.02 -36.96 -2.59
N ARG A 52 26.97 -37.43 -1.92
CA ARG A 52 25.56 -36.97 -2.05
C ARG A 52 24.88 -37.00 -0.69
N ALA A 53 24.44 -35.84 -0.20
CA ALA A 53 23.58 -35.66 0.97
C ALA A 53 22.60 -34.50 0.70
N PRO A 54 21.42 -34.43 1.37
CA PRO A 54 20.19 -34.43 0.60
C PRO A 54 19.36 -33.14 0.64
N ALA A 55 18.57 -32.92 -0.41
CA ALA A 55 17.43 -32.01 -0.35
C ALA A 55 16.30 -32.64 0.49
N LEU A 56 15.71 -31.87 1.41
CA LEU A 56 14.61 -32.31 2.26
C LEU A 56 13.45 -31.31 2.25
N TRP A 57 12.27 -31.87 1.95
CA TRP A 57 10.97 -31.24 1.79
C TRP A 57 10.55 -30.31 2.92
N LEU A 58 9.96 -29.17 2.56
CA LEU A 58 8.87 -28.56 3.30
C LEU A 58 7.56 -28.85 2.55
N ARG A 59 6.73 -29.72 3.13
CA ARG A 59 5.31 -29.88 2.78
C ARG A 59 4.48 -29.30 3.92
N GLU A 60 3.40 -28.60 3.57
CA GLU A 60 2.45 -28.07 4.54
C GLU A 60 1.85 -29.17 5.43
N THR A 61 1.86 -28.99 6.74
CA THR A 61 1.02 -29.75 7.68
C THR A 61 0.49 -28.85 8.80
N ARG A 62 -0.80 -28.46 8.70
CA ARG A 62 -1.50 -27.78 9.80
C ARG A 62 -1.76 -28.76 10.94
N PRO A 63 -1.36 -28.48 12.21
CA PRO A 63 -1.72 -29.33 13.34
C PRO A 63 -3.20 -29.11 13.73
N ARG A 64 -4.05 -30.11 13.46
CA ARG A 64 -5.38 -30.21 14.10
C ARG A 64 -5.20 -30.82 15.49
N CYS A 65 -5.28 -30.01 16.54
CA CYS A 65 -5.45 -30.55 17.90
C CYS A 65 -6.80 -31.28 18.00
N ARG A 66 -6.77 -32.58 18.28
CA ARG A 66 -7.94 -33.41 18.55
C ARG A 66 -7.82 -33.94 19.97
N ALA A 67 -8.78 -33.62 20.83
CA ALA A 67 -8.77 -34.09 22.21
C ALA A 67 -9.28 -35.53 22.30
N GLU A 68 -8.56 -36.38 23.03
CA GLU A 68 -9.06 -37.65 23.55
C GLU A 68 -8.92 -37.62 25.08
N GLY A 69 -9.87 -38.22 25.79
CA GLY A 69 -9.98 -38.12 27.25
C GLY A 69 -9.63 -39.43 27.97
N GLY A 70 -8.95 -39.31 29.10
CA GLY A 70 -8.69 -40.39 30.06
C GLY A 70 -8.85 -39.88 31.51
N PRO A 71 -9.31 -40.67 32.49
CA PRO A 71 -9.99 -40.12 33.66
C PRO A 71 -9.22 -40.15 35.00
N ALA A 72 -9.78 -39.38 35.95
CA ALA A 72 -9.72 -39.52 37.40
C ALA A 72 -8.42 -39.17 38.17
N ALA A 73 -8.50 -38.20 39.08
CA ALA A 73 -8.54 -38.46 40.53
C ALA A 73 -8.92 -37.20 41.34
N ARG A 74 -9.59 -37.38 42.49
CA ARG A 74 -9.65 -36.39 43.58
C ARG A 74 -8.73 -36.83 44.72
N PRO A 75 -8.16 -35.88 45.48
CA PRO A 75 -8.04 -36.04 46.93
C PRO A 75 -9.00 -35.12 47.70
N GLN A 76 -9.16 -35.38 48.99
CA GLN A 76 -9.87 -34.52 49.95
C GLN A 76 -8.84 -33.73 50.78
N GLY A 77 -9.28 -32.66 51.47
CA GLY A 77 -8.42 -31.93 52.42
C GLY A 77 -8.21 -32.66 53.75
N PRO A 78 -7.56 -32.03 54.73
CA PRO A 78 -8.30 -31.77 55.99
C PRO A 78 -7.92 -30.47 56.74
N ALA A 79 -8.59 -30.31 57.90
CA ALA A 79 -8.17 -29.56 59.10
C ALA A 79 -8.48 -28.04 59.25
N ARG A 80 -9.53 -27.79 60.05
CA ARG A 80 -9.79 -26.62 60.93
C ARG A 80 -9.10 -26.85 62.31
N LEU A 81 -8.99 -25.97 63.32
CA LEU A 81 -9.45 -24.61 63.76
C LEU A 81 -8.32 -24.10 64.74
N PRO A 82 -8.42 -23.07 65.64
CA PRO A 82 -9.51 -22.17 66.04
C PRO A 82 -9.17 -20.65 65.92
N ALA A 83 -9.96 -19.77 66.56
CA ALA A 83 -9.94 -18.31 66.34
C ALA A 83 -10.18 -17.46 67.61
N ALA A 84 -9.87 -16.17 67.52
CA ALA A 84 -10.40 -15.05 68.33
C ALA A 84 -10.26 -13.72 67.54
N GLY A 85 -11.09 -12.68 67.69
CA GLY A 85 -12.38 -12.61 68.39
C GLY A 85 -12.65 -11.28 69.13
N LEU A 86 -13.13 -10.24 68.44
CA LEU A 86 -13.82 -8.99 68.89
C LEU A 86 -14.32 -8.29 67.58
N ALA A 87 -15.58 -7.87 67.35
CA ALA A 87 -16.53 -6.99 68.07
C ALA A 87 -16.24 -5.47 67.86
N GLN A 88 -17.19 -4.58 67.54
CA GLN A 88 -18.60 -4.71 67.08
C GLN A 88 -19.16 -3.35 66.55
N ARG A 89 -20.16 -3.36 65.64
CA ARG A 89 -21.07 -2.23 65.21
C ARG A 89 -20.52 -1.12 64.27
N GLY A 90 -21.39 -0.68 63.35
CA GLY A 90 -21.30 0.55 62.51
C GLY A 90 -22.44 1.53 62.87
N PRO A 91 -23.23 2.12 61.92
CA PRO A 91 -23.14 2.08 60.45
C PRO A 91 -23.56 3.42 59.71
N LEU A 92 -23.81 3.32 58.38
CA LEU A 92 -24.67 4.18 57.50
C LEU A 92 -24.16 5.50 56.85
N SER A 93 -24.34 5.57 55.52
CA SER A 93 -24.74 6.74 54.69
C SER A 93 -23.71 7.88 54.45
N PRO A 94 -23.83 8.72 53.37
CA PRO A 94 -25.05 9.04 52.60
C PRO A 94 -24.94 9.10 51.04
N SER A 95 -26.06 9.48 50.43
CA SER A 95 -26.34 9.97 49.07
C SER A 95 -27.40 11.12 49.24
N PRO A 96 -27.71 12.05 48.30
CA PRO A 96 -27.47 12.04 46.85
C PRO A 96 -26.99 13.40 46.26
N ALA A 97 -27.15 13.58 44.95
CA ALA A 97 -26.95 14.84 44.21
C ALA A 97 -28.17 15.80 44.31
N PRO A 98 -28.02 17.04 43.82
CA PRO A 98 -29.14 17.82 43.25
C PRO A 98 -28.86 18.36 41.82
N THR A 99 -29.89 18.99 41.25
CA THR A 99 -30.01 19.35 39.81
C THR A 99 -29.93 20.87 39.56
N LEU A 100 -30.02 21.29 38.29
CA LEU A 100 -30.11 22.67 37.75
C LEU A 100 -30.93 23.69 38.59
N ASP A 101 -30.60 24.99 38.49
CA ASP A 101 -31.44 25.94 37.73
C ASP A 101 -30.76 27.28 37.33
N ILE A 102 -31.46 28.09 36.53
CA ILE A 102 -31.00 29.27 35.77
C ILE A 102 -31.52 30.60 36.36
N MET A 103 -30.72 31.69 36.32
CA MET A 103 -31.22 33.08 36.10
C MET A 103 -30.10 34.11 35.77
N CYS A 104 -30.47 35.34 35.39
CA CYS A 104 -29.65 36.26 34.58
C CYS A 104 -29.49 37.71 35.12
N SER A 105 -28.47 38.44 34.61
CA SER A 105 -28.48 39.91 34.34
C SER A 105 -28.41 40.90 35.53
N PRO A 106 -28.28 42.25 35.32
CA PRO A 106 -27.40 42.99 34.38
C PRO A 106 -26.83 44.36 34.91
N PHE A 107 -25.82 44.95 34.24
CA PHE A 107 -25.52 46.41 34.19
C PHE A 107 -24.77 46.69 32.86
N ARG A 108 -25.13 47.57 31.90
CA ARG A 108 -25.36 49.05 31.85
C ARG A 108 -24.12 49.88 32.26
N GLY A 109 -23.58 50.83 31.47
CA GLY A 109 -23.89 51.36 30.11
C GLY A 109 -22.80 52.42 29.70
N SER A 110 -22.91 53.38 28.76
CA SER A 110 -24.01 53.84 27.87
C SER A 110 -23.51 54.78 26.73
N ARG A 111 -24.01 54.65 25.48
CA ARG A 111 -24.10 55.70 24.39
C ARG A 111 -22.76 56.31 23.86
N SER A 112 -22.65 56.99 22.69
CA SER A 112 -23.61 57.79 21.90
C SER A 112 -23.31 57.96 20.38
N PHE A 113 -24.35 57.83 19.54
CA PHE A 113 -24.68 58.60 18.30
C PHE A 113 -23.94 58.36 16.95
N LEU A 114 -24.74 58.49 15.86
CA LEU A 114 -24.39 58.64 14.43
C LEU A 114 -24.82 60.05 13.94
N PRO A 115 -24.44 60.47 12.72
CA PRO A 115 -25.44 60.58 11.64
C PRO A 115 -24.93 60.18 10.23
N GLU A 116 -25.80 60.30 9.22
CA GLU A 116 -25.65 59.79 7.85
C GLU A 116 -25.16 60.81 6.79
N ASP A 117 -24.82 60.28 5.61
CA ASP A 117 -24.81 60.87 4.26
C ASP A 117 -23.99 62.12 3.88
N ARG A 118 -23.04 61.91 2.95
CA ARG A 118 -23.07 62.55 1.61
C ARG A 118 -22.17 61.82 0.59
N GLN A 119 -22.39 62.12 -0.69
CA GLN A 119 -21.89 61.38 -1.87
C GLN A 119 -21.25 62.34 -2.88
N GLU A 120 -20.02 62.06 -3.35
CA GLU A 120 -19.44 62.65 -4.58
C GLU A 120 -18.23 61.84 -5.12
N LEU A 121 -17.57 62.30 -6.20
CA LEU A 121 -16.94 61.45 -7.23
C LEU A 121 -15.43 61.68 -7.52
N LEU A 122 -14.72 60.58 -7.83
CA LEU A 122 -13.45 60.49 -8.64
C LEU A 122 -12.18 61.17 -8.07
N PRO A 123 -10.96 60.97 -8.65
CA PRO A 123 -10.49 60.00 -9.66
C PRO A 123 -9.31 59.10 -9.17
N PRO A 124 -8.84 58.11 -9.97
CA PRO A 124 -7.63 57.33 -9.64
C PRO A 124 -6.31 57.98 -10.15
N PRO A 125 -5.26 58.09 -9.31
CA PRO A 125 -3.89 58.44 -9.72
C PRO A 125 -3.05 57.19 -10.17
N PRO A 126 -1.89 57.38 -10.84
CA PRO A 126 -1.37 56.39 -11.79
C PRO A 126 -0.24 55.48 -11.30
N THR A 127 0.02 54.42 -12.08
CA THR A 127 1.23 53.60 -12.02
C THR A 127 2.46 54.30 -12.62
N PRO A 128 3.64 54.17 -12.00
CA PRO A 128 4.93 54.46 -12.65
C PRO A 128 5.93 53.29 -12.60
N MET A 129 6.44 52.94 -13.79
CA MET A 129 7.75 52.35 -14.13
C MET A 129 8.54 51.44 -13.16
N ALA A 130 9.12 50.39 -13.76
CA ALA A 130 10.09 49.50 -13.14
C ALA A 130 11.37 50.22 -12.65
N TYR A 131 11.97 49.67 -11.58
CA TYR A 131 13.32 49.98 -11.13
C TYR A 131 14.12 48.67 -11.02
N ILE A 132 15.32 48.61 -11.61
CA ILE A 132 16.20 47.43 -11.56
C ILE A 132 17.39 47.74 -10.64
N PRO A 133 17.45 47.16 -9.43
CA PRO A 133 18.67 47.04 -8.65
C PRO A 133 19.37 45.70 -8.96
N SER A 134 20.61 45.77 -9.41
CA SER A 134 21.44 44.60 -9.73
C SER A 134 22.17 44.02 -8.52
N GLY A 135 22.25 42.69 -8.44
CA GLY A 135 23.32 41.99 -7.72
C GLY A 135 23.00 41.58 -6.27
N GLY A 136 22.78 40.29 -6.07
CA GLY A 136 22.61 39.67 -4.74
C GLY A 136 21.77 38.40 -4.85
N ALA A 137 22.40 37.24 -4.92
CA ALA A 137 21.70 35.96 -4.96
C ALA A 137 21.21 35.58 -3.55
N PRO A 138 19.90 35.38 -3.33
CA PRO A 138 19.42 34.72 -2.13
C PRO A 138 19.82 33.24 -2.16
N ALA A 139 20.02 32.63 -0.99
CA ALA A 139 20.19 31.18 -0.91
C ALA A 139 18.95 30.46 -1.43
N ALA A 140 19.13 29.27 -2.01
CA ALA A 140 18.02 28.43 -2.46
C ALA A 140 17.17 28.01 -1.25
N GLY A 141 15.99 28.62 -1.11
CA GLY A 141 14.98 28.14 -0.18
C GLY A 141 14.52 26.74 -0.60
N VAL A 142 14.43 25.83 0.36
CA VAL A 142 13.94 24.46 0.14
C VAL A 142 12.54 24.55 -0.47
N ALA A 143 12.39 24.04 -1.71
CA ALA A 143 11.07 23.81 -2.27
C ALA A 143 10.38 22.74 -1.42
N PRO A 144 9.10 22.89 -1.06
CA PRO A 144 8.40 21.87 -0.29
C PRO A 144 8.37 20.58 -1.11
N VAL A 145 9.04 19.54 -0.61
CA VAL A 145 8.93 18.18 -1.18
C VAL A 145 7.45 17.82 -1.15
N GLY A 146 6.90 17.49 -2.31
CA GLY A 146 5.47 17.27 -2.45
C GLY A 146 5.05 15.99 -1.76
N SER A 147 4.51 16.09 -0.55
CA SER A 147 3.86 14.97 0.16
C SER A 147 2.57 14.58 -0.57
N GLN A 148 2.72 13.85 -1.66
CA GLN A 148 1.63 13.35 -2.48
C GLN A 148 1.03 12.10 -1.82
N TYR A 149 0.37 12.31 -0.67
CA TYR A 149 -0.26 11.28 0.15
C TYR A 149 -1.06 10.30 -0.72
N CYS A 150 -0.73 9.02 -0.64
CA CYS A 150 -1.33 7.97 -1.46
C CYS A 150 -2.71 7.54 -0.94
N VAL A 151 -3.61 8.51 -0.77
CA VAL A 151 -5.00 8.30 -0.32
C VAL A 151 -5.81 7.72 -1.48
N CYS A 152 -5.78 6.41 -1.64
CA CYS A 152 -6.73 5.70 -2.47
C CYS A 152 -8.03 5.44 -1.69
N LYS A 153 -9.14 5.27 -2.41
CA LYS A 153 -10.43 4.93 -1.80
C LYS A 153 -10.64 3.43 -1.83
N VAL A 154 -11.21 2.88 -0.76
CA VAL A 154 -11.53 1.46 -0.62
C VAL A 154 -13.03 1.28 -0.50
N GLU A 155 -13.61 0.50 -1.40
CA GLU A 155 -14.97 -0.01 -1.26
C GLU A 155 -14.96 -1.28 -0.42
N LEU A 156 -15.81 -1.30 0.62
CA LEU A 156 -16.12 -2.50 1.40
C LEU A 156 -17.53 -2.99 1.09
N SER A 157 -17.60 -4.25 0.66
CA SER A 157 -18.84 -5.02 0.54
C SER A 157 -19.03 -5.91 1.77
N VAL A 158 -20.28 -6.02 2.27
CA VAL A 158 -20.61 -6.78 3.48
C VAL A 158 -21.70 -7.80 3.22
N SER A 159 -21.59 -8.97 3.86
CA SER A 159 -22.65 -10.00 3.90
C SER A 159 -22.64 -10.73 5.24
N GLY A 160 -23.81 -11.19 5.68
CA GLY A 160 -23.99 -12.04 6.87
C GLY A 160 -24.36 -13.47 6.49
N GLN A 161 -24.13 -14.42 7.38
CA GLN A 161 -24.56 -15.83 7.24
C GLN A 161 -24.95 -16.40 8.59
N ASN A 162 -26.02 -17.21 8.63
CA ASN A 162 -26.53 -17.88 9.83
C ASN A 162 -26.69 -16.91 11.03
N LEU A 163 -27.17 -15.70 10.77
CA LEU A 163 -27.42 -14.68 11.80
C LEU A 163 -28.41 -15.20 12.85
N LEU A 164 -28.41 -14.58 14.03
CA LEU A 164 -29.41 -14.86 15.05
C LEU A 164 -30.81 -14.53 14.49
N ASP A 165 -31.76 -15.38 14.82
CA ASP A 165 -33.18 -15.17 14.56
C ASP A 165 -33.79 -14.64 15.87
N ARG A 166 -34.32 -13.42 15.86
CA ARG A 166 -34.98 -12.79 17.03
C ARG A 166 -36.49 -12.82 16.93
N ASP A 167 -36.97 -12.88 15.71
CA ASP A 167 -38.37 -12.82 15.37
C ASP A 167 -39.13 -14.09 15.80
N VAL A 168 -40.40 -13.94 16.18
CA VAL A 168 -41.21 -15.07 16.72
C VAL A 168 -42.04 -15.74 15.62
N THR A 169 -42.35 -15.02 14.55
CA THR A 169 -43.26 -15.45 13.47
C THR A 169 -42.68 -15.31 12.06
N SER A 170 -41.56 -14.61 11.94
CA SER A 170 -40.87 -14.29 10.69
C SER A 170 -39.40 -14.74 10.82
N LYS A 171 -38.52 -14.27 9.92
CA LYS A 171 -37.09 -14.21 10.19
C LYS A 171 -36.70 -12.77 10.43
N SER A 172 -35.63 -12.55 11.18
CA SER A 172 -34.97 -11.24 11.29
C SER A 172 -34.80 -10.51 9.94
N ASP A 173 -34.97 -9.19 9.99
CA ASP A 173 -34.77 -8.17 8.95
C ASP A 173 -33.44 -7.43 9.20
N PRO A 174 -32.26 -8.04 8.96
CA PRO A 174 -30.98 -7.46 9.33
C PRO A 174 -30.56 -6.25 8.49
N PHE A 175 -29.97 -5.26 9.15
CA PHE A 175 -29.10 -4.24 8.55
C PHE A 175 -27.73 -4.20 9.24
N CYS A 176 -26.72 -3.63 8.58
CA CYS A 176 -25.36 -3.49 9.11
C CYS A 176 -24.97 -2.02 9.21
N VAL A 177 -24.42 -1.62 10.35
CA VAL A 177 -23.87 -0.29 10.63
C VAL A 177 -22.35 -0.38 10.71
N LEU A 178 -21.66 0.49 9.98
CA LEU A 178 -20.22 0.66 10.09
C LEU A 178 -19.91 1.80 11.06
N PHE A 179 -19.01 1.53 12.01
CA PHE A 179 -18.41 2.53 12.88
C PHE A 179 -16.92 2.66 12.60
N THR A 180 -16.43 3.90 12.59
CA THR A 180 -15.00 4.23 12.66
C THR A 180 -14.63 4.63 14.09
N GLU A 181 -13.36 4.50 14.47
CA GLU A 181 -12.84 5.04 15.72
C GLU A 181 -12.19 6.42 15.48
N SER A 182 -12.49 7.40 16.34
CA SER A 182 -11.86 8.72 16.38
C SER A 182 -11.77 9.18 17.84
N ASP A 183 -10.59 9.64 18.28
CA ASP A 183 -10.28 10.01 19.68
C ASP A 183 -10.73 8.95 20.71
N GLY A 184 -10.58 7.67 20.37
CA GLY A 184 -11.01 6.53 21.21
C GLY A 184 -12.53 6.35 21.33
N ARG A 185 -13.32 7.04 20.50
CA ARG A 185 -14.78 6.95 20.44
C ARG A 185 -15.21 6.31 19.12
N TRP A 186 -16.25 5.50 19.17
CA TRP A 186 -16.88 4.93 17.98
C TRP A 186 -17.94 5.88 17.44
N ILE A 187 -17.80 6.27 16.19
CA ILE A 187 -18.71 7.17 15.46
C ILE A 187 -19.38 6.35 14.36
N GLU A 188 -20.70 6.45 14.20
CA GLU A 188 -21.40 5.85 13.06
C GLU A 188 -20.93 6.53 11.77
N TYR A 189 -20.41 5.73 10.84
CA TYR A 189 -19.92 6.20 9.55
C TYR A 189 -21.06 6.20 8.52
N ASP A 190 -21.72 5.04 8.38
CA ASP A 190 -22.82 4.81 7.43
C ASP A 190 -23.51 3.47 7.77
N ARG A 191 -24.66 3.18 7.14
CA ARG A 191 -25.41 1.93 7.31
C ARG A 191 -25.91 1.36 5.99
N THR A 192 -26.12 0.04 5.95
CA THR A 192 -26.70 -0.66 4.80
C THR A 192 -28.21 -0.45 4.69
N GLU A 193 -28.78 -0.87 3.58
CA GLU A 193 -30.20 -1.20 3.52
C GLU A 193 -30.54 -2.40 4.42
N THR A 194 -31.82 -2.57 4.71
CA THR A 194 -32.38 -3.68 5.49
C THR A 194 -32.74 -4.86 4.58
N ALA A 195 -32.24 -6.05 4.89
CA ALA A 195 -32.44 -7.25 4.11
C ALA A 195 -33.59 -8.10 4.68
N VAL A 196 -34.82 -7.75 4.30
CA VAL A 196 -36.07 -8.33 4.84
C VAL A 196 -36.09 -9.88 4.83
N ASN A 197 -36.37 -10.45 6.01
CA ASN A 197 -36.59 -11.85 6.35
C ASN A 197 -35.45 -12.78 5.92
N ASN A 198 -34.21 -12.34 6.14
CA ASN A 198 -33.02 -12.99 5.59
C ASN A 198 -31.83 -13.08 6.58
N LEU A 199 -31.70 -14.23 7.25
CA LEU A 199 -30.54 -14.58 8.09
C LEU A 199 -29.20 -14.77 7.34
N ASN A 200 -29.17 -14.57 6.02
CA ASN A 200 -27.97 -14.63 5.18
C ASN A 200 -27.94 -13.44 4.20
N PRO A 201 -27.88 -12.20 4.69
CA PRO A 201 -27.98 -11.01 3.85
C PRO A 201 -26.70 -10.79 3.04
N ALA A 202 -26.84 -10.30 1.81
CA ALA A 202 -25.74 -9.77 1.01
C ALA A 202 -26.11 -8.34 0.62
N PHE A 203 -25.42 -7.35 1.20
CA PHE A 203 -25.83 -5.96 1.11
C PHE A 203 -25.37 -5.33 -0.21
N SER A 204 -26.29 -4.66 -0.88
CA SER A 204 -26.07 -3.90 -2.12
C SER A 204 -25.35 -2.59 -1.82
N LYS A 205 -25.71 -1.89 -0.72
CA LYS A 205 -24.94 -0.75 -0.20
C LYS A 205 -23.50 -1.17 0.11
N LYS A 206 -22.57 -0.28 -0.22
CA LYS A 206 -21.15 -0.40 0.03
C LYS A 206 -20.68 0.73 0.91
N PHE A 207 -19.62 0.50 1.67
CA PHE A 207 -18.95 1.54 2.44
C PHE A 207 -17.69 1.97 1.71
N VAL A 208 -17.61 3.25 1.32
CA VAL A 208 -16.40 3.80 0.67
C VAL A 208 -15.62 4.57 1.72
N LEU A 209 -14.38 4.16 1.96
CA LEU A 209 -13.46 4.75 2.93
C LEU A 209 -12.24 5.34 2.24
N ASP A 210 -11.66 6.39 2.82
CA ASP A 210 -10.30 6.82 2.49
C ASP A 210 -9.30 5.93 3.22
N TYR A 211 -8.31 5.40 2.49
CA TYR A 211 -7.28 4.52 3.04
C TYR A 211 -5.97 5.26 3.28
N HIS A 212 -5.43 5.05 4.48
CA HIS A 212 -4.17 5.57 4.97
C HIS A 212 -3.32 4.38 5.40
N PHE A 213 -2.29 4.04 4.61
CA PHE A 213 -1.37 2.94 4.95
C PHE A 213 -0.72 3.17 6.32
N GLU A 214 -0.41 4.43 6.60
CA GLU A 214 0.30 4.94 7.76
C GLU A 214 -0.57 5.14 9.01
N GLU A 215 -1.80 4.59 9.04
CA GLU A 215 -2.72 4.64 10.18
C GLU A 215 -3.34 3.28 10.53
N VAL A 216 -3.53 3.01 11.83
CA VAL A 216 -4.34 1.85 12.30
C VAL A 216 -5.82 2.24 12.27
N GLN A 217 -6.39 2.36 11.06
CA GLN A 217 -7.79 2.76 10.85
C GLN A 217 -8.75 1.69 11.38
N LYS A 218 -9.22 1.83 12.63
CA LYS A 218 -10.10 0.83 13.28
C LYS A 218 -11.55 0.94 12.81
N LEU A 219 -12.12 -0.20 12.43
CA LEU A 219 -13.49 -0.38 11.96
C LEU A 219 -14.25 -1.37 12.84
N LYS A 220 -15.54 -1.12 13.00
CA LYS A 220 -16.48 -2.04 13.67
C LYS A 220 -17.77 -2.14 12.87
N PHE A 221 -18.12 -3.37 12.50
CA PHE A 221 -19.37 -3.72 11.85
C PHE A 221 -20.32 -4.26 12.91
N ALA A 222 -21.50 -3.67 13.03
CA ALA A 222 -22.55 -4.10 13.95
C ALA A 222 -23.83 -4.40 13.18
N LEU A 223 -24.44 -5.57 13.42
CA LEU A 223 -25.69 -5.97 12.80
C LEU A 223 -26.84 -5.90 13.80
N PHE A 224 -27.97 -5.40 13.33
CA PHE A 224 -29.19 -5.18 14.09
C PHE A 224 -30.38 -5.70 13.28
N ASP A 225 -31.42 -6.13 13.99
CA ASP A 225 -32.71 -6.54 13.44
C ASP A 225 -33.66 -5.33 13.38
N GLN A 226 -34.37 -5.11 12.27
CA GLN A 226 -35.21 -3.92 12.13
C GLN A 226 -36.64 -4.14 12.67
N ASP A 227 -36.79 -4.10 14.00
CA ASP A 227 -38.11 -4.18 14.67
C ASP A 227 -39.04 -2.99 14.33
N LYS A 228 -38.48 -1.83 13.94
CA LYS A 228 -39.20 -0.55 13.86
C LYS A 228 -38.77 0.35 12.70
N SER A 229 -39.59 1.36 12.41
CA SER A 229 -39.24 2.48 11.50
C SER A 229 -38.32 3.54 12.09
N SER A 230 -37.74 3.32 13.29
CA SER A 230 -36.81 4.26 13.92
C SER A 230 -35.40 4.20 13.34
N THR A 231 -34.67 5.32 13.38
CA THR A 231 -33.23 5.36 13.03
C THR A 231 -32.31 5.07 14.22
N GLN A 232 -32.83 5.10 15.44
CA GLN A 232 -32.06 4.95 16.69
C GLN A 232 -31.68 3.49 16.95
N LEU A 233 -30.40 3.21 17.19
CA LEU A 233 -29.89 1.84 17.30
C LEU A 233 -30.29 1.12 18.60
N GLU A 234 -30.68 1.86 19.64
CA GLU A 234 -31.24 1.31 20.89
C GLU A 234 -32.69 0.82 20.76
N GLU A 235 -33.32 1.06 19.60
CA GLU A 235 -34.69 0.63 19.32
C GLU A 235 -34.81 -0.70 18.56
N HIS A 236 -33.67 -1.32 18.20
CA HIS A 236 -33.52 -2.47 17.29
C HIS A 236 -32.75 -3.63 17.98
N ASP A 237 -33.18 -4.88 17.80
CA ASP A 237 -32.60 -6.02 18.51
C ASP A 237 -31.20 -6.40 17.96
N PHE A 238 -30.22 -6.55 18.85
CA PHE A 238 -28.82 -6.67 18.44
C PHE A 238 -28.44 -8.09 17.99
N LEU A 239 -27.96 -8.23 16.75
CA LEU A 239 -27.60 -9.53 16.15
C LEU A 239 -26.13 -9.90 16.34
N GLY A 240 -25.24 -8.91 16.46
CA GLY A 240 -23.82 -9.11 16.78
C GLY A 240 -22.87 -8.11 16.11
N GLN A 241 -21.62 -8.06 16.58
CA GLN A 241 -20.57 -7.18 16.06
C GLN A 241 -19.29 -7.94 15.67
N PHE A 242 -18.46 -7.29 14.87
CA PHE A 242 -17.09 -7.69 14.53
C PHE A 242 -16.23 -6.43 14.34
N SER A 243 -15.00 -6.43 14.86
CA SER A 243 -14.07 -5.28 14.77
C SER A 243 -12.70 -5.71 14.23
N CYS A 244 -12.07 -4.87 13.42
CA CYS A 244 -10.73 -5.05 12.85
C CYS A 244 -10.18 -3.71 12.34
N SER A 245 -8.94 -3.68 11.85
CA SER A 245 -8.42 -2.54 11.07
C SER A 245 -8.82 -2.66 9.60
N LEU A 246 -8.88 -1.53 8.87
CA LEU A 246 -9.00 -1.55 7.41
C LEU A 246 -7.82 -2.30 6.76
N GLY A 247 -6.60 -2.13 7.30
CA GLY A 247 -5.40 -2.89 6.92
C GLY A 247 -5.61 -4.41 6.87
N THR A 248 -6.21 -4.98 7.93
CA THR A 248 -6.55 -6.42 8.01
C THR A 248 -7.51 -6.87 6.89
N ILE A 249 -8.42 -6.01 6.45
CA ILE A 249 -9.39 -6.34 5.39
C ILE A 249 -8.69 -6.33 4.03
N VAL A 250 -7.89 -5.29 3.74
CA VAL A 250 -7.23 -5.15 2.43
C VAL A 250 -6.12 -6.17 2.22
N SER A 251 -5.29 -6.47 3.22
CA SER A 251 -4.25 -7.51 3.13
C SER A 251 -4.81 -8.92 2.93
N SER A 252 -6.03 -9.16 3.39
CA SER A 252 -6.75 -10.42 3.17
C SER A 252 -7.55 -10.45 1.85
N LYS A 253 -7.79 -9.29 1.21
CA LYS A 253 -8.83 -8.99 0.19
C LYS A 253 -10.28 -9.29 0.63
N LYS A 254 -10.51 -10.39 1.35
CA LYS A 254 -11.81 -10.85 1.86
C LYS A 254 -11.63 -11.63 3.16
N ILE A 255 -12.31 -11.17 4.22
CA ILE A 255 -12.34 -11.84 5.52
C ILE A 255 -13.74 -12.38 5.84
N THR A 256 -13.80 -13.59 6.37
CA THR A 256 -14.98 -14.14 7.04
C THR A 256 -14.64 -14.38 8.51
N ARG A 257 -15.50 -13.93 9.43
CA ARG A 257 -15.29 -14.00 10.89
C ARG A 257 -16.61 -14.25 11.62
N PRO A 258 -16.60 -14.88 12.81
CA PRO A 258 -17.79 -14.99 13.64
C PRO A 258 -18.18 -13.62 14.22
N LEU A 259 -19.48 -13.39 14.37
CA LEU A 259 -20.02 -12.25 15.10
C LEU A 259 -20.02 -12.53 16.61
N LEU A 260 -19.81 -11.48 17.39
CA LEU A 260 -19.81 -11.51 18.86
C LEU A 260 -20.96 -10.67 19.43
N LEU A 261 -21.49 -11.06 20.57
CA LEU A 261 -22.43 -10.26 21.35
C LEU A 261 -21.68 -9.18 22.16
N MET A 262 -22.41 -8.24 22.79
CA MET A 262 -21.84 -7.18 23.66
C MET A 262 -21.12 -7.69 24.93
N ASN A 263 -21.02 -9.01 25.10
CA ASN A 263 -20.31 -9.70 26.19
C ASN A 263 -19.25 -10.68 25.66
N ASP A 264 -18.78 -10.45 24.43
CA ASP A 264 -17.75 -11.18 23.68
C ASP A 264 -18.02 -12.68 23.45
N LYS A 265 -19.24 -13.15 23.73
CA LYS A 265 -19.68 -14.50 23.39
C LYS A 265 -20.08 -14.57 21.91
N PRO A 266 -19.87 -15.71 21.22
CA PRO A 266 -20.33 -15.88 19.84
C PRO A 266 -21.84 -15.65 19.70
N ALA A 267 -22.23 -14.91 18.67
CA ALA A 267 -23.62 -14.66 18.29
C ALA A 267 -24.22 -15.90 17.59
N GLY A 268 -24.38 -16.98 18.34
CA GLY A 268 -24.87 -18.27 17.85
C GLY A 268 -23.92 -18.88 16.82
N LYS A 269 -24.33 -18.87 15.54
CA LYS A 269 -23.52 -19.28 14.38
C LYS A 269 -23.28 -18.13 13.39
N GLY A 270 -23.63 -16.91 13.77
CA GLY A 270 -23.56 -15.73 12.91
C GLY A 270 -22.13 -15.49 12.43
N LEU A 271 -21.96 -15.44 11.11
CA LEU A 271 -20.73 -15.00 10.46
C LEU A 271 -20.98 -13.68 9.74
N ILE A 272 -19.98 -12.82 9.72
CA ILE A 272 -19.86 -11.71 8.78
C ILE A 272 -18.78 -12.02 7.77
N THR A 273 -18.98 -11.62 6.53
CA THR A 273 -17.96 -11.58 5.48
C THR A 273 -17.86 -10.17 4.94
N VAL A 274 -16.64 -9.61 4.97
CA VAL A 274 -16.30 -8.31 4.41
C VAL A 274 -15.27 -8.52 3.31
N ALA A 275 -15.45 -7.90 2.14
CA ALA A 275 -14.48 -7.93 1.05
C ALA A 275 -14.19 -6.51 0.53
N ALA A 276 -12.91 -6.24 0.28
CA ALA A 276 -12.39 -4.94 -0.11
C ALA A 276 -12.01 -4.88 -1.60
N GLN A 277 -12.18 -3.72 -2.20
CA GLN A 277 -11.72 -3.37 -3.54
C GLN A 277 -11.22 -1.92 -3.55
N GLU A 278 -10.14 -1.65 -4.29
CA GLU A 278 -9.66 -0.29 -4.54
C GLU A 278 -10.55 0.40 -5.58
N LEU A 279 -11.00 1.62 -5.29
CA LEU A 279 -11.75 2.48 -6.20
C LEU A 279 -10.79 3.42 -6.93
N SER A 280 -10.11 2.87 -7.93
CA SER A 280 -9.16 3.58 -8.79
C SER A 280 -9.17 3.00 -10.20
N ASP A 281 -9.30 3.87 -11.20
CA ASP A 281 -8.92 3.51 -12.57
C ASP A 281 -7.40 3.74 -12.73
N ASN A 282 -6.64 2.69 -12.39
CA ASN A 282 -5.18 2.63 -12.57
C ASN A 282 -4.81 2.19 -14.00
N GLN A 283 -5.71 2.28 -14.99
CA GLN A 283 -5.34 2.01 -16.38
C GLN A 283 -4.52 3.18 -16.96
N VAL A 284 -3.45 2.82 -17.65
CA VAL A 284 -2.60 3.75 -18.41
C VAL A 284 -2.56 3.30 -19.86
N ILE A 285 -2.57 4.28 -20.77
CA ILE A 285 -2.49 4.06 -22.20
C ILE A 285 -1.13 4.52 -22.71
N THR A 286 -0.39 3.61 -23.34
CA THR A 286 0.90 3.86 -23.97
C THR A 286 0.71 3.92 -25.49
N LEU A 287 1.15 5.03 -26.10
CA LEU A 287 0.94 5.33 -27.52
C LEU A 287 2.28 5.55 -28.23
N SER A 288 2.45 4.93 -29.39
CA SER A 288 3.62 5.06 -30.25
C SER A 288 3.21 5.67 -31.60
N LEU A 289 3.68 6.88 -31.93
CA LEU A 289 3.22 7.62 -33.11
C LEU A 289 4.34 8.07 -34.05
N ALA A 290 4.00 8.22 -35.32
CA ALA A 290 4.81 8.88 -36.34
C ALA A 290 3.95 9.75 -37.26
N GLY A 291 4.55 10.78 -37.86
CA GLY A 291 3.95 11.53 -38.97
C GLY A 291 4.51 11.06 -40.31
N ARG A 292 3.77 11.32 -41.39
CA ARG A 292 4.21 11.05 -42.76
C ARG A 292 3.71 12.12 -43.72
N LYS A 293 4.63 12.70 -44.49
CA LYS A 293 4.37 13.78 -45.48
C LYS A 293 3.55 14.95 -44.91
N LEU A 294 3.88 15.38 -43.69
CA LEU A 294 3.29 16.57 -43.07
C LEU A 294 3.51 17.81 -43.95
N ASP A 295 2.56 18.73 -43.95
CA ASP A 295 2.66 19.98 -44.73
C ASP A 295 3.83 20.84 -44.21
N LYS A 296 4.78 21.14 -45.09
CA LYS A 296 5.86 22.12 -44.84
C LYS A 296 5.24 23.49 -44.52
N LYS A 297 5.67 24.11 -43.43
CA LYS A 297 5.25 25.46 -43.02
C LYS A 297 6.37 26.47 -43.17
N ASP A 298 7.49 26.14 -42.55
CA ASP A 298 8.76 26.84 -42.61
C ASP A 298 9.15 27.38 -44.00
N LEU A 299 9.65 28.61 -44.09
CA LEU A 299 10.14 29.19 -45.36
C LEU A 299 11.48 28.55 -45.76
N PHE A 300 12.42 28.47 -44.82
CA PHE A 300 13.82 28.07 -45.07
C PHE A 300 14.23 26.75 -44.38
N GLY A 301 13.27 25.93 -43.98
CA GLY A 301 13.54 24.61 -43.39
C GLY A 301 12.69 23.46 -43.95
N LYS A 302 12.57 22.42 -43.13
CA LYS A 302 11.35 21.61 -43.00
C LYS A 302 10.80 21.92 -41.61
N SER A 303 9.49 21.74 -41.43
CA SER A 303 8.82 21.90 -40.13
C SER A 303 9.55 21.16 -38.98
N ASP A 304 9.38 21.66 -37.77
CA ASP A 304 9.73 21.09 -36.47
C ASP A 304 8.44 20.54 -35.79
N PRO A 305 7.81 19.45 -36.27
CA PRO A 305 6.47 19.05 -35.83
C PRO A 305 6.37 18.43 -34.42
N PHE A 306 5.27 18.74 -33.75
CA PHE A 306 4.80 18.09 -32.51
C PHE A 306 3.28 17.82 -32.53
N LEU A 307 2.80 17.01 -31.59
CA LEU A 307 1.38 16.71 -31.36
C LEU A 307 0.89 17.21 -30.00
N GLU A 308 -0.38 17.59 -29.95
CA GLU A 308 -1.13 17.89 -28.73
C GLU A 308 -2.42 17.06 -28.68
N PHE A 309 -2.67 16.42 -27.54
CA PHE A 309 -3.82 15.56 -27.27
C PHE A 309 -4.77 16.26 -26.32
N TYR A 310 -6.05 16.35 -26.68
CA TYR A 310 -7.08 17.05 -25.93
C TYR A 310 -8.29 16.17 -25.65
N LYS A 311 -8.89 16.34 -24.46
CA LYS A 311 -10.21 15.78 -24.11
C LYS A 311 -11.26 16.88 -23.93
N PRO A 312 -12.56 16.60 -24.09
CA PRO A 312 -13.60 17.54 -23.67
C PRO A 312 -13.59 17.70 -22.13
N GLY A 313 -13.71 18.92 -21.66
CA GLY A 313 -14.02 19.23 -20.25
C GLY A 313 -15.51 19.46 -20.02
N ASP A 314 -15.91 19.54 -18.75
CA ASP A 314 -17.32 19.68 -18.33
C ASP A 314 -18.00 20.96 -18.85
N ASP A 315 -17.21 21.99 -19.18
CA ASP A 315 -17.67 23.24 -19.77
C ASP A 315 -17.73 23.23 -21.31
N GLY A 316 -17.48 22.07 -21.93
CA GLY A 316 -17.46 21.86 -23.38
C GLY A 316 -16.20 22.37 -24.09
N LYS A 317 -15.18 22.88 -23.37
CA LYS A 317 -13.89 23.25 -23.98
C LYS A 317 -12.95 22.06 -24.07
N TRP A 318 -12.00 22.13 -24.99
CA TRP A 318 -10.92 21.16 -25.11
C TRP A 318 -9.81 21.45 -24.10
N MET A 319 -9.49 20.47 -23.27
CA MET A 319 -8.45 20.54 -22.23
C MET A 319 -7.23 19.74 -22.69
N LEU A 320 -6.04 20.35 -22.64
CA LEU A 320 -4.78 19.70 -23.02
C LEU A 320 -4.42 18.59 -22.01
N VAL A 321 -4.22 17.38 -22.51
CA VAL A 321 -3.82 16.20 -21.72
C VAL A 321 -2.32 15.92 -21.87
N HIS A 322 -1.82 15.96 -23.11
CA HIS A 322 -0.43 15.61 -23.40
C HIS A 322 0.11 16.40 -24.61
N ARG A 323 1.42 16.68 -24.61
CA ARG A 323 2.16 17.25 -25.74
C ARG A 323 3.44 16.42 -25.94
N THR A 324 3.69 15.97 -27.17
CA THR A 324 4.91 15.22 -27.52
C THR A 324 6.15 16.13 -27.53
N GLU A 325 7.34 15.57 -27.71
CA GLU A 325 8.50 16.38 -28.05
C GLU A 325 8.38 17.00 -29.45
N VAL A 326 9.19 18.03 -29.69
CA VAL A 326 9.40 18.66 -30.99
C VAL A 326 10.49 17.89 -31.75
N ILE A 327 10.15 17.30 -32.89
CA ILE A 327 11.12 16.62 -33.77
C ILE A 327 11.54 17.58 -34.87
N LYS A 328 12.79 18.06 -34.82
CA LYS A 328 13.24 19.14 -35.72
C LYS A 328 13.48 18.69 -37.17
N TYR A 329 13.25 19.62 -38.11
CA TYR A 329 13.62 19.53 -39.52
C TYR A 329 13.09 18.26 -40.23
N THR A 330 11.80 17.94 -40.06
CA THR A 330 11.18 16.77 -40.70
C THR A 330 9.72 16.97 -41.10
N LEU A 331 9.31 16.26 -42.15
CA LEU A 331 7.90 16.10 -42.54
C LEU A 331 7.40 14.67 -42.25
N ASP A 332 8.28 13.81 -41.74
CA ASP A 332 8.05 12.41 -41.43
C ASP A 332 8.60 12.11 -40.02
N PRO A 333 8.07 12.75 -38.95
CA PRO A 333 8.58 12.59 -37.58
C PRO A 333 8.31 11.20 -37.02
N VAL A 334 9.12 10.80 -36.05
CA VAL A 334 8.84 9.68 -35.15
C VAL A 334 9.03 10.23 -33.74
N TRP A 335 7.94 10.32 -32.99
CA TRP A 335 7.96 10.77 -31.59
C TRP A 335 8.30 9.59 -30.67
N LYS A 336 8.82 9.87 -29.48
CA LYS A 336 8.96 8.84 -28.45
C LYS A 336 7.58 8.29 -28.07
N PRO A 337 7.48 6.99 -27.73
CA PRO A 337 6.31 6.48 -27.04
C PRO A 337 6.10 7.25 -25.73
N PHE A 338 4.84 7.53 -25.41
CA PHE A 338 4.45 8.16 -24.15
C PHE A 338 3.31 7.40 -23.50
N THR A 339 3.19 7.55 -22.18
CA THR A 339 2.16 6.90 -21.36
C THR A 339 1.40 7.95 -20.58
N VAL A 340 0.07 7.86 -20.55
CA VAL A 340 -0.81 8.73 -19.73
C VAL A 340 -1.90 7.92 -19.02
N PRO A 341 -2.44 8.36 -17.87
CA PRO A 341 -3.61 7.73 -17.26
C PRO A 341 -4.84 7.80 -18.17
N LEU A 342 -5.63 6.72 -18.21
CA LEU A 342 -6.83 6.63 -19.03
C LEU A 342 -7.88 7.68 -18.61
N VAL A 343 -8.02 7.90 -17.30
CA VAL A 343 -8.81 9.02 -16.73
C VAL A 343 -8.33 10.41 -17.19
N SER A 344 -7.03 10.60 -17.39
CA SER A 344 -6.50 11.87 -17.88
C SER A 344 -6.85 12.09 -19.36
N LEU A 345 -6.85 11.03 -20.18
CA LEU A 345 -7.11 11.10 -21.62
C LEU A 345 -8.59 11.08 -22.01
N CYS A 346 -9.43 10.31 -21.31
CA CYS A 346 -10.83 10.12 -21.69
C CYS A 346 -11.78 9.86 -20.49
N ASP A 347 -11.38 10.23 -19.26
CA ASP A 347 -12.17 10.00 -18.03
C ASP A 347 -12.53 8.52 -17.77
N GLY A 348 -11.74 7.57 -18.30
CA GLY A 348 -12.02 6.13 -18.26
C GLY A 348 -13.03 5.64 -19.31
N ASP A 349 -13.72 6.54 -20.00
CA ASP A 349 -14.67 6.22 -21.06
C ASP A 349 -13.94 6.11 -22.41
N VAL A 350 -13.66 4.88 -22.83
CA VAL A 350 -12.88 4.59 -24.05
C VAL A 350 -13.55 5.04 -25.36
N GLU A 351 -14.85 5.39 -25.34
CA GLU A 351 -15.58 5.89 -26.50
C GLU A 351 -15.61 7.42 -26.58
N LYS A 352 -15.14 8.15 -25.55
CA LYS A 352 -15.09 9.61 -25.60
C LYS A 352 -14.15 10.12 -26.72
N PRO A 353 -14.53 11.21 -27.41
CA PRO A 353 -13.73 11.77 -28.48
C PRO A 353 -12.48 12.48 -27.94
N ILE A 354 -11.32 12.07 -28.45
CA ILE A 354 -10.03 12.72 -28.25
C ILE A 354 -9.73 13.54 -29.51
N GLN A 355 -9.42 14.83 -29.35
CA GLN A 355 -8.93 15.66 -30.45
C GLN A 355 -7.40 15.69 -30.43
N VAL A 356 -6.77 15.43 -31.56
CA VAL A 356 -5.32 15.46 -31.72
C VAL A 356 -4.97 16.54 -32.73
N MET A 357 -4.17 17.51 -32.30
CA MET A 357 -3.69 18.62 -33.13
C MET A 357 -2.21 18.43 -33.44
N CYS A 358 -1.80 18.81 -34.64
CA CYS A 358 -0.41 18.81 -35.08
C CYS A 358 0.03 20.23 -35.42
N TYR A 359 1.17 20.64 -34.89
CA TYR A 359 1.71 22.00 -34.96
C TYR A 359 3.15 21.99 -35.47
N ASP A 360 3.57 23.11 -36.07
CA ASP A 360 4.98 23.42 -36.29
C ASP A 360 5.52 24.26 -35.12
N TYR A 361 6.79 24.08 -34.73
CA TYR A 361 7.36 24.77 -33.57
C TYR A 361 8.07 26.08 -33.93
N ASP A 362 7.35 27.19 -33.81
CA ASP A 362 7.93 28.54 -33.83
C ASP A 362 8.50 28.97 -32.47
N ASN A 363 9.71 29.55 -32.45
CA ASN A 363 10.40 29.99 -31.22
C ASN A 363 9.74 31.20 -30.52
N ASP A 364 8.81 31.90 -31.17
CA ASP A 364 8.06 33.02 -30.60
C ASP A 364 6.76 32.58 -29.88
N GLY A 365 6.43 31.29 -29.90
CA GLY A 365 5.19 30.73 -29.36
C GLY A 365 3.99 30.80 -30.32
N GLY A 366 4.16 31.33 -31.54
CA GLY A 366 3.11 31.47 -32.56
C GLY A 366 2.76 30.19 -33.33
N HIS A 367 3.16 29.02 -32.80
CA HIS A 367 3.22 27.69 -33.41
C HIS A 367 2.23 27.45 -34.57
N ASP A 368 2.76 27.32 -35.80
CA ASP A 368 1.94 27.34 -37.01
C ASP A 368 1.20 26.00 -37.27
N PHE A 369 -0.07 25.94 -36.87
CA PHE A 369 -0.99 24.79 -36.96
C PHE A 369 -0.97 24.04 -38.32
N ILE A 370 -0.53 22.78 -38.31
CA ILE A 370 -0.44 21.91 -39.49
C ILE A 370 -1.81 21.35 -39.84
N GLY A 371 -2.50 20.74 -38.88
CA GLY A 371 -3.83 20.12 -39.01
C GLY A 371 -4.25 19.35 -37.75
N GLU A 372 -5.42 18.73 -37.77
CA GLU A 372 -6.03 18.02 -36.65
C GLU A 372 -6.78 16.76 -37.11
N PHE A 373 -7.10 15.87 -36.16
CA PHE A 373 -8.08 14.80 -36.31
C PHE A 373 -8.79 14.51 -34.99
N GLN A 374 -9.83 13.68 -35.03
CA GLN A 374 -10.49 13.13 -33.85
C GLN A 374 -10.49 11.60 -33.91
N THR A 375 -10.50 10.96 -32.74
CA THR A 375 -10.50 9.51 -32.54
C THR A 375 -11.06 9.18 -31.15
N SER A 376 -11.14 7.91 -30.76
CA SER A 376 -11.43 7.44 -29.39
C SER A 376 -10.39 6.40 -28.98
N VAL A 377 -10.29 6.06 -27.69
CA VAL A 377 -9.39 4.98 -27.25
C VAL A 377 -9.79 3.63 -27.86
N SER A 378 -11.10 3.39 -27.97
CA SER A 378 -11.67 2.21 -28.65
C SER A 378 -11.14 2.09 -30.08
N GLN A 379 -11.11 3.20 -30.83
CA GLN A 379 -10.52 3.23 -32.17
C GLN A 379 -8.98 3.14 -32.17
N MET A 380 -8.29 3.79 -31.22
CA MET A 380 -6.81 3.67 -31.11
C MET A 380 -6.37 2.21 -30.93
N CYS A 381 -7.14 1.42 -30.18
CA CYS A 381 -6.92 -0.02 -29.95
C CYS A 381 -7.16 -0.92 -31.20
N GLU A 382 -7.59 -0.36 -32.34
CA GLU A 382 -7.52 -1.07 -33.63
C GLU A 382 -6.07 -1.22 -34.12
N ALA A 383 -5.16 -0.34 -33.71
CA ALA A 383 -3.73 -0.46 -34.00
C ALA A 383 -3.10 -1.62 -33.21
N ARG A 384 -2.46 -2.55 -33.92
CA ARG A 384 -1.83 -3.76 -33.37
C ARG A 384 -0.41 -3.92 -33.90
N ASP A 385 0.38 -4.81 -33.30
CA ASP A 385 1.72 -5.14 -33.81
C ASP A 385 1.72 -5.49 -35.30
N GLY A 386 2.42 -4.66 -36.09
CA GLY A 386 2.50 -4.78 -37.55
C GLY A 386 1.29 -4.23 -38.34
N VAL A 387 0.21 -3.80 -37.68
CA VAL A 387 -0.99 -3.22 -38.29
C VAL A 387 -1.23 -1.82 -37.70
N PRO A 388 -0.55 -0.78 -38.23
CA PRO A 388 -0.72 0.59 -37.76
C PRO A 388 -2.05 1.20 -38.25
N LEU A 389 -2.60 2.11 -37.45
CA LEU A 389 -3.78 2.90 -37.82
C LEU A 389 -3.33 4.27 -38.39
N GLU A 390 -3.92 4.68 -39.51
CA GLU A 390 -3.57 5.93 -40.20
C GLU A 390 -4.71 6.96 -40.15
N PHE A 391 -4.42 8.13 -39.58
CA PHE A 391 -5.33 9.27 -39.50
C PHE A 391 -4.93 10.37 -40.49
N GLU A 392 -5.86 10.86 -41.30
CA GLU A 392 -5.61 12.03 -42.14
C GLU A 392 -5.54 13.31 -41.29
N CYS A 393 -4.43 14.03 -41.35
CA CYS A 393 -4.28 15.30 -40.64
C CYS A 393 -4.99 16.42 -41.42
N ILE A 394 -6.16 16.86 -40.95
CA ILE A 394 -7.03 17.80 -41.68
C ILE A 394 -6.81 19.23 -41.19
N ASN A 395 -6.64 20.18 -42.11
CA ASN A 395 -6.55 21.60 -41.79
C ASN A 395 -7.81 22.30 -42.30
N PRO A 396 -8.77 22.70 -41.44
CA PRO A 396 -10.03 23.28 -41.90
C PRO A 396 -9.87 24.59 -42.66
N LYS A 397 -8.77 25.34 -42.44
CA LYS A 397 -8.47 26.56 -43.22
C LYS A 397 -8.05 26.21 -44.65
N LYS A 398 -7.35 25.09 -44.88
CA LYS A 398 -6.98 24.60 -46.22
C LYS A 398 -8.15 23.88 -46.90
N GLN A 399 -8.84 22.98 -46.20
CA GLN A 399 -9.97 22.19 -46.71
C GLN A 399 -11.09 23.09 -47.28
N ARG A 400 -11.46 24.17 -46.57
CA ARG A 400 -12.45 25.15 -47.04
C ARG A 400 -11.99 26.05 -48.19
N LYS A 401 -10.68 26.12 -48.50
CA LYS A 401 -10.10 27.03 -49.50
C LYS A 401 -9.56 26.35 -50.76
N LYS A 402 -9.15 25.09 -50.70
CA LYS A 402 -8.46 24.36 -51.79
C LYS A 402 -9.34 23.21 -52.30
N LYS A 403 -9.91 23.34 -53.50
CA LYS A 403 -10.82 22.33 -54.11
C LYS A 403 -10.25 20.90 -54.20
N ASN A 404 -8.93 20.76 -54.33
CA ASN A 404 -8.25 19.47 -54.48
C ASN A 404 -7.42 19.10 -53.22
N TYR A 405 -7.78 19.63 -52.05
CA TYR A 405 -7.14 19.26 -50.79
C TYR A 405 -7.58 17.86 -50.35
N LYS A 406 -6.62 17.07 -49.86
CA LYS A 406 -6.88 15.78 -49.18
C LYS A 406 -6.62 15.94 -47.69
N ASN A 407 -5.34 15.97 -47.33
CA ASN A 407 -4.83 16.14 -45.98
C ASN A 407 -3.61 17.08 -45.97
N SER A 408 -3.07 17.36 -44.77
CA SER A 408 -1.82 18.09 -44.49
C SER A 408 -0.75 17.12 -44.01
N GLY A 409 -0.77 15.89 -44.53
CA GLY A 409 -0.03 14.73 -44.04
C GLY A 409 -0.91 13.71 -43.31
N ILE A 410 -0.28 12.64 -42.85
CA ILE A 410 -0.91 11.51 -42.17
C ILE A 410 -0.22 11.29 -40.82
N ILE A 411 -0.99 11.06 -39.76
CA ILE A 411 -0.50 10.60 -38.46
C ILE A 411 -0.73 9.09 -38.37
N ILE A 412 0.30 8.37 -37.96
CA ILE A 412 0.37 6.91 -37.96
C ILE A 412 0.55 6.45 -36.51
N LEU A 413 -0.49 5.85 -35.95
CA LEU A 413 -0.45 5.16 -34.67
C LEU A 413 0.11 3.75 -34.89
N ARG A 414 1.27 3.45 -34.28
CA ARG A 414 2.03 2.22 -34.49
C ARG A 414 1.70 1.12 -33.49
N SER A 415 1.47 1.49 -32.23
CA SER A 415 0.95 0.64 -31.17
C SER A 415 0.11 1.48 -30.20
N CYS A 416 -0.88 0.81 -29.60
CA CYS A 416 -1.74 1.35 -28.55
C CYS A 416 -1.92 0.25 -27.49
N GLU A 417 -1.30 0.45 -26.33
CA GLU A 417 -1.26 -0.55 -25.25
C GLU A 417 -1.95 0.02 -24.01
N ILE A 418 -3.06 -0.58 -23.59
CA ILE A 418 -3.70 -0.27 -22.30
C ILE A 418 -3.17 -1.28 -21.27
N ASN A 419 -2.38 -0.78 -20.32
CA ASN A 419 -1.81 -1.55 -19.22
C ASN A 419 -2.39 -1.05 -17.89
N ARG A 420 -2.20 -1.80 -16.79
CA ARG A 420 -2.58 -1.37 -15.43
C ARG A 420 -1.32 -0.95 -14.66
N ASP A 421 -1.24 0.30 -14.26
CA ASP A 421 -0.11 0.87 -13.53
C ASP A 421 -0.31 0.71 -12.03
N TYR A 422 -0.12 -0.52 -11.54
CA TYR A 422 -0.51 -0.96 -10.19
C TYR A 422 -0.11 0.03 -9.07
N SER A 423 -1.08 0.37 -8.22
CA SER A 423 -0.83 1.13 -6.98
C SER A 423 -0.18 0.26 -5.90
N PHE A 424 0.16 0.85 -4.76
CA PHE A 424 0.54 0.08 -3.57
C PHE A 424 -0.59 -0.86 -3.10
N LEU A 425 -1.84 -0.38 -3.16
CA LEU A 425 -2.98 -1.16 -2.67
C LEU A 425 -3.37 -2.29 -3.66
N ASP A 426 -3.20 -2.10 -4.97
CA ASP A 426 -3.25 -3.17 -5.97
C ASP A 426 -2.33 -4.35 -5.60
N TYR A 427 -1.11 -4.07 -5.11
CA TYR A 427 -0.18 -5.10 -4.65
C TYR A 427 -0.64 -5.79 -3.36
N ILE A 428 -1.12 -5.04 -2.37
CA ILE A 428 -1.63 -5.58 -1.10
C ILE A 428 -2.91 -6.42 -1.30
N LEU A 429 -3.93 -5.89 -2.00
CA LEU A 429 -5.14 -6.63 -2.40
C LEU A 429 -4.81 -7.80 -3.33
N GLY A 430 -3.70 -7.72 -4.06
CA GLY A 430 -3.14 -8.79 -4.87
C GLY A 430 -2.39 -9.87 -4.09
N GLY A 431 -2.33 -9.79 -2.75
CA GLY A 431 -1.74 -10.80 -1.87
C GLY A 431 -0.26 -10.61 -1.53
N CYS A 432 0.31 -9.41 -1.75
CA CYS A 432 1.66 -9.09 -1.30
C CYS A 432 1.72 -8.94 0.22
N GLN A 433 2.71 -9.58 0.86
CA GLN A 433 2.95 -9.51 2.31
C GLN A 433 4.20 -8.67 2.64
N LEU A 434 4.12 -7.93 3.75
CA LEU A 434 5.19 -7.06 4.25
C LEU A 434 5.95 -7.75 5.40
N MET A 435 6.98 -8.52 5.05
CA MET A 435 7.77 -9.32 5.97
C MET A 435 8.60 -8.43 6.90
N PHE A 436 8.16 -8.26 8.15
CA PHE A 436 8.72 -7.29 9.09
C PHE A 436 9.80 -7.89 10.01
N THR A 437 10.97 -7.22 10.10
CA THR A 437 12.08 -7.55 10.99
C THR A 437 12.49 -6.31 11.78
N VAL A 438 12.77 -6.47 13.09
CA VAL A 438 13.25 -5.39 13.96
C VAL A 438 14.69 -5.65 14.38
N GLY A 439 15.56 -4.67 14.15
CA GLY A 439 16.92 -4.55 14.62
C GLY A 439 17.03 -3.51 15.74
N ILE A 440 17.49 -3.93 16.91
CA ILE A 440 17.58 -3.11 18.11
C ILE A 440 19.06 -2.93 18.48
N ASP A 441 19.51 -1.68 18.46
CA ASP A 441 20.79 -1.28 19.01
C ASP A 441 20.83 -1.52 20.52
N PHE A 442 21.91 -2.13 21.01
CA PHE A 442 22.20 -2.31 22.43
C PHE A 442 23.66 -1.92 22.73
N THR A 443 24.16 -0.87 22.08
CA THR A 443 25.50 -0.31 22.32
C THR A 443 25.56 0.57 23.57
N ALA A 444 26.78 0.71 24.13
CA ALA A 444 27.02 1.33 25.42
C ALA A 444 26.80 2.85 25.47
N SER A 445 26.66 3.51 24.32
CA SER A 445 26.21 4.91 24.20
C SER A 445 24.87 5.14 24.90
N ASN A 446 23.97 4.15 24.84
CA ASN A 446 22.65 4.18 25.47
C ASN A 446 22.67 4.21 27.01
N GLY A 447 23.82 4.01 27.65
CA GLY A 447 23.94 3.87 29.11
C GLY A 447 23.33 2.57 29.66
N ASN A 448 23.56 2.29 30.94
CA ASN A 448 23.08 1.08 31.62
C ASN A 448 21.54 1.10 31.78
N PRO A 449 20.80 0.06 31.36
CA PRO A 449 19.32 0.07 31.31
C PRO A 449 18.63 0.14 32.69
N LEU A 450 19.38 0.00 33.79
CA LEU A 450 18.89 0.21 35.15
C LEU A 450 18.91 1.70 35.58
N ASP A 451 19.69 2.54 34.91
CA ASP A 451 19.86 3.95 35.26
C ASP A 451 18.80 4.82 34.56
N PRO A 452 18.03 5.68 35.26
CA PRO A 452 16.94 6.46 34.67
C PRO A 452 17.31 7.45 33.54
N SER A 453 18.59 7.62 33.24
CA SER A 453 19.09 8.41 32.11
C SER A 453 19.40 7.57 30.86
N SER A 454 19.28 6.24 30.92
CA SER A 454 19.48 5.36 29.76
C SER A 454 18.30 5.39 28.80
N LEU A 455 18.57 5.31 27.50
CA LEU A 455 17.54 5.24 26.46
C LEU A 455 16.79 3.89 26.47
N HIS A 456 17.39 2.85 27.06
CA HIS A 456 16.73 1.57 27.32
C HIS A 456 15.99 1.52 28.66
N TYR A 457 16.10 2.52 29.54
CA TYR A 457 15.42 2.53 30.84
C TYR A 457 13.90 2.47 30.65
N ILE A 458 13.29 1.34 31.00
CA ILE A 458 11.83 1.18 30.97
C ILE A 458 11.26 1.96 32.16
N ASN A 459 10.60 3.08 31.85
CA ASN A 459 10.06 3.97 32.87
C ASN A 459 8.87 3.34 33.63
N PRO A 460 8.39 3.94 34.74
CA PRO A 460 7.27 3.40 35.52
C PRO A 460 5.92 3.26 34.79
N MET A 461 5.79 3.78 33.56
CA MET A 461 4.63 3.58 32.68
C MET A 461 4.85 2.44 31.67
N GLY A 462 5.97 1.71 31.76
CA GLY A 462 6.28 0.56 30.91
C GLY A 462 6.81 0.93 29.51
N THR A 463 7.42 2.10 29.32
CA THR A 463 7.89 2.55 28.00
C THR A 463 9.24 3.28 28.01
N ASN A 464 9.84 3.40 26.83
CA ASN A 464 11.00 4.21 26.45
C ASN A 464 10.92 4.54 24.95
N GLU A 465 11.92 5.21 24.38
CA GLU A 465 11.89 5.62 22.96
C GLU A 465 11.94 4.41 22.00
N TYR A 466 12.75 3.40 22.33
CA TYR A 466 12.80 2.11 21.60
C TYR A 466 11.42 1.43 21.52
N LEU A 467 10.77 1.20 22.66
CA LEU A 467 9.42 0.62 22.71
C LEU A 467 8.42 1.47 21.94
N SER A 468 8.52 2.81 22.06
CA SER A 468 7.61 3.72 21.36
C SER A 468 7.75 3.63 19.84
N ALA A 469 8.97 3.48 19.32
CA ALA A 469 9.24 3.23 17.90
C ALA A 469 8.77 1.84 17.43
N ILE A 470 9.03 0.79 18.21
CA ILE A 470 8.54 -0.59 17.96
C ILE A 470 7.01 -0.58 17.82
N TRP A 471 6.31 0.09 18.74
CA TRP A 471 4.85 0.18 18.70
C TRP A 471 4.34 1.02 17.53
N ALA A 472 4.91 2.20 17.27
CA ALA A 472 4.44 3.11 16.22
C ALA A 472 4.53 2.49 14.82
N VAL A 473 5.62 1.76 14.53
CA VAL A 473 5.85 1.11 13.24
C VAL A 473 5.15 -0.25 13.17
N GLY A 474 5.39 -1.09 14.18
CA GLY A 474 4.93 -2.47 14.18
C GLY A 474 3.42 -2.63 14.19
N GLN A 475 2.68 -1.74 14.89
CA GLN A 475 1.22 -1.84 15.00
C GLN A 475 0.50 -1.69 13.66
N ILE A 476 1.13 -1.02 12.69
CA ILE A 476 0.61 -0.82 11.34
C ILE A 476 1.08 -1.95 10.43
N ILE A 477 2.40 -2.18 10.34
CA ILE A 477 2.97 -3.15 9.40
C ILE A 477 2.42 -4.56 9.65
N GLN A 478 2.16 -4.93 10.91
CA GLN A 478 1.66 -6.26 11.25
C GLN A 478 0.36 -6.65 10.54
N ASP A 479 -0.46 -5.71 10.09
CA ASP A 479 -1.73 -6.04 9.42
C ASP A 479 -1.55 -6.44 7.95
N TYR A 480 -0.33 -6.31 7.43
CA TYR A 480 0.09 -6.72 6.07
C TYR A 480 0.99 -7.97 6.10
N ASP A 481 1.14 -8.62 7.26
CA ASP A 481 1.75 -9.93 7.43
C ASP A 481 0.67 -10.95 7.83
N SER A 482 0.71 -12.15 7.23
CA SER A 482 -0.37 -13.14 7.40
C SER A 482 -0.22 -14.08 8.59
N ASP A 483 0.99 -14.27 9.14
CA ASP A 483 1.20 -15.07 10.35
C ASP A 483 1.58 -14.23 11.58
N LYS A 484 1.98 -12.96 11.35
CA LYS A 484 2.38 -11.98 12.38
C LYS A 484 3.55 -12.45 13.23
N MET A 485 4.44 -13.29 12.69
CA MET A 485 5.67 -13.74 13.33
C MET A 485 6.85 -12.90 12.86
N PHE A 486 7.43 -12.10 13.75
CA PHE A 486 8.44 -11.11 13.38
C PHE A 486 9.82 -11.44 13.96
N PRO A 487 10.89 -11.60 13.14
CA PRO A 487 12.25 -11.70 13.64
C PRO A 487 12.65 -10.45 14.42
N ALA A 488 13.08 -10.65 15.67
CA ALA A 488 13.56 -9.57 16.54
C ALA A 488 15.02 -9.81 16.91
N LEU A 489 15.89 -8.93 16.41
CA LEU A 489 17.34 -9.04 16.45
C LEU A 489 17.96 -7.87 17.22
N GLY A 490 19.00 -8.15 18.00
CA GLY A 490 19.82 -7.16 18.68
C GLY A 490 21.22 -7.06 18.08
N PHE A 491 21.88 -5.92 18.24
CA PHE A 491 23.29 -5.73 17.84
C PHE A 491 24.06 -4.85 18.84
N GLY A 492 25.38 -5.01 18.89
CA GLY A 492 26.26 -4.14 19.69
C GLY A 492 26.46 -4.55 21.15
N ALA A 493 25.95 -5.72 21.57
CA ALA A 493 26.03 -6.20 22.96
C ALA A 493 26.93 -7.44 23.12
N GLN A 494 27.45 -7.65 24.33
CA GLN A 494 28.08 -8.91 24.76
C GLN A 494 27.04 -9.88 25.33
N LEU A 495 27.15 -11.16 24.96
CA LEU A 495 26.16 -12.20 25.31
C LEU A 495 26.75 -13.28 26.23
N PRO A 496 25.98 -13.81 27.19
CA PRO A 496 26.39 -14.98 27.98
C PRO A 496 26.43 -16.24 27.09
N PRO A 497 27.25 -17.27 27.45
CA PRO A 497 28.06 -17.36 28.66
C PRO A 497 29.48 -16.80 28.52
N ASP A 498 29.99 -16.58 27.30
CA ASP A 498 31.40 -16.25 27.05
C ASP A 498 31.67 -14.73 26.89
N TRP A 499 30.62 -13.91 26.90
CA TRP A 499 30.66 -12.45 26.81
C TRP A 499 31.34 -11.93 25.54
N LYS A 500 31.30 -12.70 24.45
CA LYS A 500 31.64 -12.18 23.12
C LYS A 500 30.64 -11.14 22.66
N VAL A 501 31.16 -10.13 21.97
CA VAL A 501 30.37 -9.14 21.24
C VAL A 501 29.59 -9.83 20.13
N SER A 502 28.32 -9.50 19.97
CA SER A 502 27.56 -9.80 18.77
C SER A 502 26.99 -8.53 18.13
N HIS A 503 27.09 -8.47 16.80
CA HIS A 503 26.41 -7.48 15.97
C HIS A 503 25.13 -8.05 15.33
N GLU A 504 24.70 -9.24 15.77
CA GLU A 504 23.43 -9.88 15.38
C GLU A 504 23.07 -11.00 16.38
N PHE A 505 21.95 -10.90 17.10
CA PHE A 505 21.45 -11.99 17.94
C PHE A 505 19.94 -11.96 18.11
N ALA A 506 19.30 -13.13 18.26
CA ALA A 506 17.88 -13.23 18.55
C ALA A 506 17.59 -12.70 19.97
N ILE A 507 16.78 -11.65 20.13
CA ILE A 507 16.53 -11.05 21.45
C ILE A 507 15.68 -11.96 22.37
N ASN A 508 14.96 -12.93 21.79
CA ASN A 508 14.29 -14.00 22.51
C ASN A 508 15.24 -15.14 22.98
N PHE A 509 16.55 -14.97 22.78
CA PHE A 509 17.63 -15.94 23.03
C PHE A 509 17.48 -17.30 22.32
N ASN A 510 16.66 -17.38 21.27
CA ASN A 510 16.52 -18.57 20.45
C ASN A 510 17.16 -18.37 19.06
N PRO A 511 18.45 -18.68 18.88
CA PRO A 511 19.17 -18.43 17.64
C PRO A 511 18.70 -19.28 16.45
N THR A 512 17.88 -20.32 16.66
CA THR A 512 17.25 -21.10 15.57
C THR A 512 15.83 -20.64 15.24
N ASN A 513 15.25 -19.74 16.05
CA ASN A 513 13.93 -19.16 15.83
C ASN A 513 13.83 -17.75 16.46
N PRO A 514 14.30 -16.69 15.77
CA PRO A 514 14.25 -15.31 16.27
C PRO A 514 12.84 -14.69 16.26
N PHE A 515 11.82 -15.44 15.81
CA PHE A 515 10.49 -14.92 15.57
C PHE A 515 9.70 -14.72 16.86
N CYS A 516 9.05 -13.56 16.96
CA CYS A 516 8.19 -13.14 18.05
C CYS A 516 6.74 -13.04 17.57
N SER A 517 5.78 -13.44 18.40
CA SER A 517 4.35 -13.44 18.05
C SER A 517 3.76 -12.04 18.25
N GLY A 518 3.48 -11.34 17.14
CA GLY A 518 3.00 -9.96 17.14
C GLY A 518 4.00 -8.94 17.68
N VAL A 519 3.59 -7.67 17.66
CA VAL A 519 4.36 -6.56 18.22
C VAL A 519 4.52 -6.69 19.74
N ASP A 520 3.48 -7.19 20.41
CA ASP A 520 3.51 -7.59 21.82
C ASP A 520 4.65 -8.58 22.13
N GLY A 521 4.87 -9.58 21.26
CA GLY A 521 5.98 -10.52 21.40
C GLY A 521 7.35 -9.84 21.30
N ILE A 522 7.51 -8.88 20.38
CA ILE A 522 8.75 -8.09 20.25
C ILE A 522 8.98 -7.27 21.53
N ALA A 523 7.96 -6.55 22.01
CA ALA A 523 8.05 -5.72 23.21
C ALA A 523 8.35 -6.53 24.48
N GLN A 524 7.77 -7.73 24.60
CA GLN A 524 8.05 -8.68 25.68
C GLN A 524 9.48 -9.21 25.61
N ALA A 525 9.94 -9.64 24.43
CA ALA A 525 11.29 -10.18 24.24
C ALA A 525 12.38 -9.11 24.47
N TYR A 526 12.16 -7.88 23.98
CA TYR A 526 12.99 -6.71 24.29
C TYR A 526 13.11 -6.49 25.80
N SER A 527 11.98 -6.40 26.50
CA SER A 527 11.95 -6.15 27.95
C SER A 527 12.62 -7.28 28.74
N ALA A 528 12.54 -8.52 28.27
CA ALA A 528 13.17 -9.69 28.88
C ALA A 528 14.68 -9.81 28.58
N CYS A 529 15.19 -9.25 27.47
CA CYS A 529 16.59 -9.41 27.09
C CYS A 529 17.55 -8.44 27.81
N LEU A 530 17.07 -7.24 28.15
CA LEU A 530 17.84 -6.17 28.82
C LEU A 530 18.67 -6.63 30.04
N PRO A 531 18.12 -7.37 31.04
CA PRO A 531 18.90 -7.81 32.22
C PRO A 531 19.87 -8.99 31.95
N HIS A 532 19.96 -9.48 30.72
CA HIS A 532 20.72 -10.69 30.36
C HIS A 532 21.88 -10.43 29.39
N ILE A 533 22.02 -9.20 28.89
CA ILE A 533 23.10 -8.76 28.00
C ILE A 533 23.96 -7.67 28.66
N ARG A 534 25.13 -7.38 28.08
CA ARG A 534 25.91 -6.17 28.45
C ARG A 534 26.08 -5.31 27.22
N PHE A 535 25.72 -4.03 27.32
CA PHE A 535 25.89 -3.12 26.20
C PHE A 535 27.36 -2.86 25.89
N TYR A 536 27.72 -2.78 24.61
CA TYR A 536 29.11 -2.70 24.16
C TYR A 536 29.22 -1.90 22.85
N GLY A 537 29.92 -2.40 21.82
CA GLY A 537 30.05 -1.79 20.50
C GLY A 537 31.10 -2.49 19.65
N PRO A 538 31.42 -1.99 18.44
CA PRO A 538 30.84 -0.80 17.79
C PRO A 538 29.39 -0.96 17.29
N THR A 539 28.80 0.17 16.88
CA THR A 539 27.46 0.29 16.28
C THR A 539 27.52 -0.07 14.79
N ASN A 540 27.23 -1.33 14.45
CA ASN A 540 27.42 -1.86 13.09
C ASN A 540 26.08 -2.31 12.48
N PHE A 541 25.70 -1.74 11.33
CA PHE A 541 24.44 -2.06 10.64
C PHE A 541 24.62 -3.05 9.49
N SER A 542 25.82 -3.17 8.90
CA SER A 542 26.06 -4.02 7.75
C SER A 542 25.70 -5.50 8.00
N PRO A 543 25.94 -6.10 9.20
CA PRO A 543 25.52 -7.48 9.47
C PRO A 543 24.01 -7.70 9.32
N ILE A 544 23.19 -6.87 9.97
CA ILE A 544 21.73 -7.03 9.99
C ILE A 544 21.07 -6.61 8.67
N VAL A 545 21.61 -5.61 7.96
CA VAL A 545 21.18 -5.28 6.59
C VAL A 545 21.46 -6.47 5.66
N ASN A 546 22.66 -7.05 5.72
CA ASN A 546 22.99 -8.28 4.97
C ASN A 546 22.18 -9.50 5.44
N HIS A 547 21.63 -9.51 6.66
CA HIS A 547 20.73 -10.58 7.12
C HIS A 547 19.40 -10.57 6.38
N VAL A 548 18.67 -9.46 6.43
CA VAL A 548 17.36 -9.36 5.77
C VAL A 548 17.53 -9.40 4.25
N ALA A 549 18.61 -8.83 3.71
CA ALA A 549 18.94 -8.94 2.29
C ALA A 549 19.12 -10.40 1.82
N ARG A 550 19.64 -11.32 2.66
CA ARG A 550 19.73 -12.76 2.32
C ARG A 550 18.37 -13.44 2.13
N PHE A 551 17.30 -12.93 2.77
CA PHE A 551 15.93 -13.42 2.57
C PHE A 551 15.26 -12.72 1.39
N ALA A 552 15.40 -11.39 1.27
CA ALA A 552 14.92 -10.63 0.12
C ALA A 552 15.53 -11.14 -1.20
N ALA A 553 16.80 -11.57 -1.20
CA ALA A 553 17.45 -12.19 -2.36
C ALA A 553 16.77 -13.48 -2.83
N GLN A 554 16.19 -14.29 -1.92
CA GLN A 554 15.46 -15.51 -2.28
C GLN A 554 14.11 -15.17 -2.94
N ALA A 555 13.46 -14.09 -2.49
CA ALA A 555 12.23 -13.59 -3.10
C ALA A 555 12.42 -13.03 -4.54
N THR A 556 13.65 -12.77 -5.00
CA THR A 556 13.89 -12.34 -6.39
C THR A 556 13.53 -13.39 -7.45
N GLN A 557 13.26 -14.64 -7.06
CA GLN A 557 12.81 -15.72 -7.95
C GLN A 557 11.27 -15.74 -8.17
N GLN A 558 10.52 -14.92 -7.43
CA GLN A 558 9.06 -14.83 -7.55
C GLN A 558 8.63 -14.32 -8.94
N GLN A 559 7.53 -14.85 -9.45
CA GLN A 559 6.93 -14.44 -10.75
C GLN A 559 5.83 -13.38 -10.60
N THR A 560 5.40 -13.12 -9.36
CA THR A 560 4.42 -12.10 -8.96
C THR A 560 4.88 -11.44 -7.67
N ALA A 561 4.35 -10.28 -7.34
CA ALA A 561 4.64 -9.57 -6.11
C ALA A 561 3.97 -10.26 -4.90
N THR A 562 4.64 -11.24 -4.27
CA THR A 562 4.11 -11.94 -3.07
C THR A 562 4.77 -11.51 -1.76
N GLN A 563 6.04 -11.10 -1.75
CA GLN A 563 6.72 -10.70 -0.52
C GLN A 563 7.62 -9.47 -0.73
N TYR A 564 7.58 -8.55 0.23
CA TYR A 564 8.50 -7.43 0.36
C TYR A 564 9.00 -7.35 1.80
N PHE A 565 10.29 -7.07 2.01
CA PHE A 565 10.94 -7.15 3.31
C PHE A 565 11.15 -5.76 3.91
N ILE A 566 10.94 -5.61 5.22
CA ILE A 566 11.12 -4.35 5.93
C ILE A 566 12.01 -4.60 7.15
N LEU A 567 13.14 -3.91 7.20
CA LEU A 567 14.03 -3.88 8.36
C LEU A 567 13.88 -2.55 9.09
N LEU A 568 13.25 -2.56 10.27
CA LEU A 568 13.28 -1.42 11.19
C LEU A 568 14.55 -1.51 12.05
N ILE A 569 15.45 -0.54 11.94
CA ILE A 569 16.60 -0.33 12.82
C ILE A 569 16.26 0.79 13.79
N ILE A 570 16.51 0.59 15.09
CA ILE A 570 16.38 1.62 16.12
C ILE A 570 17.73 1.77 16.82
N THR A 571 18.26 2.98 16.90
CA THR A 571 19.64 3.30 17.32
C THR A 571 19.73 4.64 18.05
N ASP A 572 20.70 4.82 18.94
CA ASP A 572 20.98 6.13 19.54
C ASP A 572 22.06 6.95 18.84
N GLY A 573 22.78 6.40 17.86
CA GLY A 573 23.59 7.18 16.93
C GLY A 573 24.90 6.54 16.43
N VAL A 574 25.56 7.27 15.52
CA VAL A 574 26.92 7.04 14.99
C VAL A 574 27.19 5.60 14.49
N ILE A 575 26.79 5.33 13.25
CA ILE A 575 27.16 4.11 12.51
C ILE A 575 28.69 4.05 12.38
N SER A 576 29.28 2.97 12.87
CA SER A 576 30.72 2.74 12.90
C SER A 576 31.25 2.03 11.64
N ASP A 577 30.44 1.15 11.05
CA ASP A 577 30.74 0.41 9.81
C ASP A 577 30.16 1.10 8.56
N MET A 578 30.26 2.43 8.49
CA MET A 578 29.60 3.25 7.46
C MET A 578 29.96 2.81 6.03
N GLU A 579 31.18 2.35 5.76
CA GLU A 579 31.58 1.94 4.41
C GLU A 579 30.96 0.60 3.98
N GLU A 580 30.89 -0.36 4.91
CA GLU A 580 30.28 -1.67 4.76
C GLU A 580 28.74 -1.58 4.77
N THR A 581 28.17 -0.69 5.56
CA THR A 581 26.73 -0.40 5.62
C THR A 581 26.27 0.26 4.33
N ARG A 582 26.97 1.30 3.87
CA ARG A 582 26.72 1.95 2.57
C ARG A 582 26.84 0.97 1.40
N HIS A 583 27.77 0.03 1.44
CA HIS A 583 27.83 -1.05 0.45
C HIS A 583 26.63 -2.00 0.55
N ALA A 584 26.25 -2.43 1.75
CA ALA A 584 25.11 -3.33 1.97
C ALA A 584 23.78 -2.71 1.51
N VAL A 585 23.53 -1.42 1.79
CA VAL A 585 22.35 -0.67 1.31
C VAL A 585 22.32 -0.61 -0.22
N VAL A 586 23.46 -0.31 -0.87
CA VAL A 586 23.55 -0.29 -2.34
C VAL A 586 23.27 -1.66 -2.96
N GLN A 587 23.72 -2.78 -2.36
CA GLN A 587 23.34 -4.12 -2.83
C GLN A 587 21.86 -4.43 -2.55
N ALA A 588 21.35 -4.07 -1.37
CA ALA A 588 19.95 -4.29 -0.98
C ALA A 588 18.95 -3.53 -1.87
N SER A 589 19.34 -2.38 -2.44
CA SER A 589 18.49 -1.60 -3.37
C SER A 589 17.96 -2.41 -4.57
N LYS A 590 18.68 -3.47 -4.95
CA LYS A 590 18.38 -4.36 -6.08
C LYS A 590 17.31 -5.41 -5.75
N LEU A 591 16.93 -5.53 -4.48
CA LEU A 591 16.10 -6.59 -3.86
C LEU A 591 14.73 -6.05 -3.38
N PRO A 592 13.72 -6.90 -3.09
CA PRO A 592 12.41 -6.48 -2.56
C PRO A 592 12.53 -6.12 -1.06
N MET A 593 13.16 -5.00 -0.74
CA MET A 593 13.50 -4.63 0.63
C MET A 593 13.50 -3.10 0.86
N SER A 594 13.02 -2.67 2.02
CA SER A 594 13.24 -1.32 2.58
C SER A 594 13.86 -1.39 3.97
N ILE A 595 14.53 -0.32 4.37
CA ILE A 595 15.21 -0.12 5.64
C ILE A 595 14.66 1.15 6.27
N ILE A 596 14.09 1.03 7.46
CA ILE A 596 13.59 2.16 8.24
C ILE A 596 14.55 2.36 9.41
N ILE A 597 15.03 3.59 9.65
CA ILE A 597 15.98 3.91 10.71
C ILE A 597 15.36 4.96 11.63
N VAL A 598 15.11 4.60 12.89
CA VAL A 598 14.59 5.52 13.91
C VAL A 598 15.72 5.90 14.88
N GLY A 599 16.12 7.18 14.84
CA GLY A 599 17.17 7.72 15.72
C GLY A 599 16.60 8.20 17.05
N VAL A 600 16.91 7.50 18.14
CA VAL A 600 16.47 7.83 19.51
C VAL A 600 17.53 8.61 20.28
N GLY A 601 17.17 9.26 21.38
CA GLY A 601 18.10 10.09 22.15
C GLY A 601 18.40 11.44 21.50
N ASN A 602 19.65 11.89 21.54
CA ASN A 602 20.05 13.26 21.19
C ASN A 602 21.40 13.35 20.45
N ALA A 603 21.84 12.27 19.80
CA ALA A 603 23.12 12.26 19.08
C ALA A 603 23.09 13.06 17.77
N ASP A 604 24.26 13.14 17.14
CA ASP A 604 24.39 13.52 15.73
C ASP A 604 23.89 12.37 14.84
N PHE A 605 23.03 12.72 13.88
CA PHE A 605 22.42 11.79 12.93
C PHE A 605 22.77 12.11 11.47
N ALA A 606 23.73 13.00 11.20
CA ALA A 606 24.20 13.30 9.83
C ALA A 606 24.67 12.04 9.06
N ALA A 607 25.09 10.99 9.78
CA ALA A 607 25.41 9.68 9.21
C ALA A 607 24.18 8.92 8.67
N MET A 608 23.01 9.08 9.30
CA MET A 608 21.74 8.46 8.89
C MET A 608 21.05 9.31 7.82
N GLU A 609 21.04 10.64 7.98
CA GLU A 609 20.59 11.61 6.96
C GLU A 609 21.36 11.45 5.63
N PHE A 610 22.61 10.96 5.67
CA PHE A 610 23.40 10.62 4.48
C PHE A 610 23.01 9.27 3.84
N LEU A 611 22.49 8.31 4.62
CA LEU A 611 22.00 7.03 4.07
C LEU A 611 20.59 7.16 3.47
N ASP A 612 19.83 8.15 3.92
CA ASP A 612 18.43 8.44 3.54
C ASP A 612 18.23 8.69 2.04
N GLY A 613 19.30 9.06 1.32
CA GLY A 613 19.36 9.11 -0.14
C GLY A 613 18.54 10.23 -0.84
N ASP A 614 17.49 10.73 -0.18
CA ASP A 614 16.56 11.79 -0.60
C ASP A 614 17.25 13.01 -1.24
N SER A 615 18.37 13.45 -0.69
CA SER A 615 19.18 14.55 -1.26
C SER A 615 20.14 14.15 -2.39
N ARG A 616 20.63 12.89 -2.42
CA ARG A 616 21.68 12.39 -3.33
C ARG A 616 21.68 10.86 -3.42
N THR A 617 21.62 10.32 -4.64
CA THR A 617 21.80 8.89 -4.93
C THR A 617 23.00 8.29 -4.20
N LEU A 618 22.74 7.35 -3.29
CA LEU A 618 23.78 6.69 -2.50
C LEU A 618 24.74 5.89 -3.39
N ARG A 619 26.04 5.94 -3.09
CA ARG A 619 27.11 5.21 -3.80
C ARG A 619 27.91 4.35 -2.84
N SER A 620 28.29 3.15 -3.23
CA SER A 620 29.19 2.29 -2.43
C SER A 620 30.66 2.71 -2.56
N HIS A 621 31.58 2.01 -1.87
CA HIS A 621 33.01 2.27 -1.99
C HIS A 621 33.59 1.92 -3.38
N THR A 622 32.92 1.09 -4.19
CA THR A 622 33.32 0.80 -5.57
C THR A 622 32.90 1.89 -6.57
N GLY A 623 32.14 2.89 -6.11
CA GLY A 623 31.51 3.93 -6.94
C GLY A 623 30.14 3.54 -7.50
N GLU A 624 29.72 2.27 -7.37
CA GLU A 624 28.41 1.77 -7.78
C GLU A 624 27.27 2.51 -7.07
N GLU A 625 26.24 2.89 -7.83
CA GLU A 625 25.03 3.60 -7.37
C GLU A 625 23.95 2.64 -6.86
N ALA A 626 23.16 3.08 -5.88
CA ALA A 626 21.91 2.42 -5.52
C ALA A 626 20.93 2.43 -6.71
N ALA A 627 20.24 1.31 -6.93
CA ALA A 627 19.32 1.14 -8.07
C ALA A 627 17.97 1.88 -7.91
N ARG A 628 17.69 2.33 -6.69
CA ARG A 628 16.52 3.07 -6.20
C ARG A 628 16.79 3.46 -4.75
N ASP A 629 15.95 4.30 -4.17
CA ASP A 629 15.99 4.45 -2.71
C ASP A 629 15.30 3.30 -1.96
N ILE A 630 15.80 3.06 -0.76
CA ILE A 630 15.32 2.04 0.18
C ILE A 630 15.39 2.46 1.65
N VAL A 631 15.98 3.62 1.97
CA VAL A 631 16.14 4.05 3.36
C VAL A 631 15.02 5.03 3.70
N GLN A 632 14.58 5.05 4.95
CA GLN A 632 13.85 6.17 5.55
C GLN A 632 14.44 6.42 6.93
N PHE A 633 14.99 7.60 7.18
CA PHE A 633 15.49 8.02 8.48
C PHE A 633 14.50 8.97 9.17
N VAL A 634 14.20 8.72 10.44
CA VAL A 634 13.39 9.63 11.26
C VAL A 634 14.01 9.84 12.65
N PRO A 635 14.33 11.08 13.04
CA PRO A 635 14.83 11.39 14.38
C PRO A 635 13.67 11.49 15.39
N PHE A 636 13.52 10.47 16.26
CA PHE A 636 12.45 10.35 17.27
C PHE A 636 12.29 11.60 18.15
N ARG A 637 13.39 12.33 18.41
CA ARG A 637 13.43 13.56 19.21
C ARG A 637 12.40 14.62 18.79
N GLU A 638 12.02 14.66 17.51
CA GLU A 638 11.04 15.61 16.96
C GLU A 638 9.59 15.26 17.32
N PHE A 639 9.33 13.99 17.65
CA PHE A 639 8.00 13.44 17.91
C PHE A 639 7.69 13.22 19.40
N ARG A 640 8.65 13.51 20.31
CA ARG A 640 8.51 13.35 21.78
C ARG A 640 7.25 13.98 22.38
N ASN A 641 6.78 15.10 21.80
CA ASN A 641 5.60 15.84 22.23
C ASN A 641 4.47 15.82 21.18
N ALA A 642 4.59 14.99 20.14
CA ALA A 642 3.60 14.86 19.08
C ALA A 642 2.57 13.76 19.40
N ALA A 643 1.55 13.63 18.57
CA ALA A 643 0.69 12.45 18.57
C ALA A 643 1.50 11.24 18.06
N LYS A 644 1.20 10.02 18.53
CA LYS A 644 1.95 8.81 18.15
C LYS A 644 1.84 8.51 16.65
N GLU A 645 0.68 8.87 16.12
CA GLU A 645 0.25 8.81 14.74
C GLU A 645 1.13 9.71 13.86
N THR A 646 1.68 10.81 14.40
CA THR A 646 2.60 11.70 13.69
C THR A 646 3.97 11.04 13.46
N LEU A 647 4.47 10.25 14.42
CA LEU A 647 5.69 9.47 14.23
C LEU A 647 5.48 8.38 13.18
N ALA A 648 4.39 7.61 13.28
CA ALA A 648 4.06 6.59 12.29
C ALA A 648 3.96 7.17 10.88
N LYS A 649 3.32 8.33 10.72
CA LYS A 649 3.21 9.07 9.45
C LYS A 649 4.55 9.42 8.82
N ALA A 650 5.51 9.90 9.62
CA ALA A 650 6.86 10.21 9.11
C ALA A 650 7.64 8.93 8.77
N VAL A 651 7.57 7.92 9.63
CA VAL A 651 8.39 6.69 9.53
C VAL A 651 7.93 5.74 8.40
N LEU A 652 6.69 5.88 7.94
CA LEU A 652 6.09 5.03 6.89
C LEU A 652 5.84 5.77 5.57
N ALA A 653 6.22 7.04 5.46
CA ALA A 653 5.83 7.93 4.36
C ALA A 653 6.20 7.39 2.97
N GLU A 654 7.47 6.99 2.78
CA GLU A 654 7.95 6.52 1.48
C GLU A 654 7.68 5.04 1.19
N LEU A 655 7.43 4.22 2.21
CA LEU A 655 7.38 2.76 2.07
C LEU A 655 6.42 2.28 0.96
N PRO A 656 5.19 2.83 0.79
CA PRO A 656 4.33 2.51 -0.34
C PRO A 656 4.98 2.76 -1.71
N GLN A 657 5.71 3.88 -1.86
CA GLN A 657 6.42 4.24 -3.08
C GLN A 657 7.63 3.33 -3.32
N GLN A 658 8.42 3.02 -2.29
CA GLN A 658 9.59 2.14 -2.39
C GLN A 658 9.17 0.70 -2.78
N VAL A 659 8.02 0.21 -2.28
CA VAL A 659 7.39 -1.06 -2.69
C VAL A 659 6.99 -1.03 -4.17
N VAL A 660 6.20 -0.02 -4.57
CA VAL A 660 5.70 0.11 -5.95
C VAL A 660 6.85 0.27 -6.96
N GLN A 661 7.86 1.09 -6.65
CA GLN A 661 9.03 1.32 -7.49
C GLN A 661 9.81 0.03 -7.75
N TYR A 662 9.99 -0.83 -6.73
CA TYR A 662 10.63 -2.12 -6.91
C TYR A 662 9.83 -3.03 -7.85
N PHE A 663 8.55 -3.26 -7.59
CA PHE A 663 7.76 -4.21 -8.37
C PHE A 663 7.55 -3.73 -9.82
N LYS A 664 7.33 -2.42 -10.04
CA LYS A 664 7.30 -1.83 -11.39
C LYS A 664 8.64 -1.98 -12.12
N HIS A 665 9.78 -1.69 -11.47
CA HIS A 665 11.11 -1.88 -12.09
C HIS A 665 11.39 -3.36 -12.45
N LYS A 666 10.85 -4.32 -11.70
CA LYS A 666 10.96 -5.75 -12.04
C LYS A 666 9.88 -6.25 -13.02
N ASN A 667 8.92 -5.40 -13.41
CA ASN A 667 7.72 -5.77 -14.18
C ASN A 667 6.90 -6.90 -13.52
N LEU A 668 6.85 -6.93 -12.18
CA LEU A 668 6.11 -7.94 -11.42
C LEU A 668 4.66 -7.45 -11.17
N PRO A 669 3.63 -8.20 -11.62
CA PRO A 669 2.24 -7.89 -11.30
C PRO A 669 1.86 -8.39 -9.89
N PRO A 670 0.76 -7.89 -9.31
CA PRO A 670 0.14 -8.50 -8.14
C PRO A 670 -0.31 -9.94 -8.43
N THR A 671 -0.35 -10.80 -7.41
CA THR A 671 -0.60 -12.24 -7.58
C THR A 671 -2.06 -12.57 -7.95
N HIS A 672 -2.99 -11.66 -7.64
CA HIS A 672 -4.40 -11.73 -8.03
C HIS A 672 -4.79 -10.53 -8.91
N SER A 673 -4.13 -10.43 -10.07
CA SER A 673 -4.30 -9.37 -11.07
C SER A 673 -5.49 -9.54 -12.03
N GLU A 674 -6.15 -10.70 -12.07
CA GLU A 674 -7.38 -10.88 -12.85
C GLU A 674 -8.54 -10.05 -12.26
N PRO A 675 -9.40 -9.46 -13.11
CA PRO A 675 -10.60 -8.76 -12.67
C PRO A 675 -11.62 -9.73 -12.03
N ALA A 676 -12.46 -9.20 -11.15
CA ALA A 676 -13.58 -9.91 -10.51
C ALA A 676 -14.89 -9.77 -11.31
#